data_AF-A0A2S9QI59-F1
#
_entry.id   AF-A0A2S9QI59-F1
#
_cell.length_a   1.000
_cell.length_b   1.000
_cell.length_c   1.000
_cell.angle_alpha   90.00
_cell.angle_beta   90.00
_cell.angle_gamma   90.00
#
_symmetry.space_group_name_H-M   'P 1'
#
loop_
_entity.id
_entity.type
_entity.pdbx_description
1 polymer ?
#
loop_
_entity_poly.entity_id
_entity_poly.type
_entity_poly.pdbx_seq_one_letter_code
_entity_poly.pdbx_strand_id
1 'polypeptide(L)'
;MTICLATTMLTCIVRPASLRAQSWTGAVDNDWMNAANWTPATLPTSGDAVSIDTTTPNTVILGVSGAEAPANVADLSVGSSGVGALTIQAASTLSLSDRGVIADEAGSQGTVTVAGDGSALTVQNELEVGNAGKAALIVQGGGSVEAGTVVVAAQAGSTGTITVDGEGSTLSVGSSFLIAGSGDGALTVENGGKVIAGDDLTIAGLDGSSGSLAVNGGGSSLSVEGGIAIGTGGKGSLTVTAGGQANAAEGVSIGGATGSGVLTVDGDGSNFHSDSFLIVGADGAGSLLVTNGGTIGADSEITIADHGAGEATVSKNGSTLTTADLSVGVHAVGTLSVNAGGTVRADDVTLGVGQDGSGSVAVAGKGSSISTGTLTIGLAGIGQLIVSEAGTARSGGGIIGGAAGGSGTVTVDGAGSSWTDSKAVTIGDAGSGILTVVNAGRVDTNAGILGNTATGSGTAHIAGEGSVWTNAGALTIGNAGTALLNIDTGGALVSAAASIGSKAGGSGTAVIAGSGSSWIARGAVTIGDQGTGRLDVIDGSRMVATGGVLVASQVAGKGTLNLGSQGELQTLALTAGKGTAQVNFNVGVLKALANNDAFISGFSGTQLNIQAGNLTIDNAGFRIATSSPLTGSGALVSQGSGMLITNADNSYAGGTRVASGILAVGDAAHAGAALSGGGGIEVSAGAMLGGYGSVTGTLTNSGIVAVANAIDGFGNGHSGTFTVNGTLLNNGVAKVAGTGVGNVLSVASYVGGEGSAIVLNTYLGADNSASDLLTINGGTASGHSILAIHNAGGQGAATVGNGIRVVAAADGATTDPNAFSLASVVAAGAYDYNLFKGGVGSSVNDQDWYLRTVGLSASAQTAVAYPDILGNFAGATLAMLQQRNASRIPPRCPPGGNLGQRPEMAGRPDDCWAGRVAEPILQGAGAWGRIGGQAASYDPRQGSAYRQWLGFMQAGYEGTALETTAGFATVGLYASIGTSKATIDVTRDPVTGMARRGRISTTGYGVGADVTWHGNDGLYADLTGQFTWFESSLSDKVGGHGEGWATAAALEVGKRYSLAPDWTLVPWARLAYTDVHVDGFTDLSGAAVRFDRAESLHGLGGLRLEKLASWRDAGGQAHNLLIYGTAGLDYAILDGTRLDIGGTFLTQRNQRLWGDIGIGGYYAWGAAWVLYGEAGYSMALGPRSGSENHVLKATAGLRHTW
;
A
#
# COMPACT_ATOMS: atom_id res chain seq x y z
N MET A 1 -49.85 32.01 46.91
CA MET A 1 -50.91 33.03 46.66
C MET A 1 -51.83 33.06 47.88
N THR A 2 -52.15 34.27 48.31
CA THR A 2 -52.74 34.74 49.58
C THR A 2 -54.04 34.06 50.06
N ILE A 3 -54.18 33.84 51.40
CA ILE A 3 -55.32 34.17 52.31
C ILE A 3 -55.60 33.09 53.40
N CYS A 4 -55.68 33.53 54.67
CA CYS A 4 -56.31 32.92 55.88
C CYS A 4 -55.62 31.70 56.55
N LEU A 5 -55.61 31.50 57.87
CA LEU A 5 -56.07 32.25 59.05
C LEU A 5 -55.35 31.65 60.28
N ALA A 6 -55.00 32.49 61.27
CA ALA A 6 -54.76 32.02 62.62
C ALA A 6 -56.06 31.43 63.19
N THR A 7 -56.03 30.21 63.71
CA THR A 7 -57.10 29.69 64.58
C THR A 7 -56.56 28.67 65.57
N THR A 8 -56.50 29.09 66.83
CA THR A 8 -56.59 28.25 68.02
C THR A 8 -57.85 27.39 67.93
N MET A 9 -57.72 26.08 67.66
CA MET A 9 -58.83 25.15 67.85
C MET A 9 -58.86 24.68 69.30
N LEU A 10 -59.79 25.25 70.05
CA LEU A 10 -60.35 24.67 71.26
C LEU A 10 -61.37 23.60 70.81
N THR A 11 -60.97 22.34 70.73
CA THR A 11 -61.90 21.22 70.49
C THR A 11 -62.60 20.88 71.80
N CYS A 12 -63.86 21.33 71.94
CA CYS A 12 -64.80 20.75 72.88
C CYS A 12 -65.16 19.33 72.40
N ILE A 13 -64.45 18.32 72.91
CA ILE A 13 -64.88 16.93 72.86
C ILE A 13 -65.91 16.73 73.99
N VAL A 14 -67.04 16.11 73.64
CA VAL A 14 -68.00 15.56 74.60
C VAL A 14 -67.23 14.57 75.49
N ARG A 15 -66.94 14.95 76.74
CA ARG A 15 -66.19 14.10 77.67
C ARG A 15 -66.90 12.75 77.87
N PRO A 16 -66.17 11.62 77.86
CA PRO A 16 -66.63 10.40 78.50
C PRO A 16 -66.91 10.65 79.99
N ALA A 17 -67.55 9.69 80.66
CA ALA A 17 -67.75 9.71 82.11
C ALA A 17 -66.47 10.16 82.85
N SER A 18 -66.60 10.95 83.91
CA SER A 18 -65.46 11.41 84.70
C SER A 18 -64.62 10.22 85.18
N LEU A 19 -63.43 10.04 84.63
CA LEU A 19 -62.46 9.03 85.07
C LEU A 19 -62.11 9.28 86.54
N ARG A 20 -61.93 8.21 87.31
CA ARG A 20 -61.52 8.32 88.70
C ARG A 20 -59.99 8.45 88.74
N ALA A 21 -59.49 9.56 89.27
CA ALA A 21 -58.05 9.81 89.37
C ALA A 21 -57.41 8.92 90.44
N GLN A 22 -56.30 8.28 90.10
CA GLN A 22 -55.45 7.55 91.03
C GLN A 22 -53.98 7.99 90.88
N SER A 23 -53.28 8.17 92.00
CA SER A 23 -51.88 8.59 92.00
C SER A 23 -50.98 7.59 92.73
N TRP A 24 -49.84 7.28 92.14
CA TRP A 24 -48.80 6.48 92.80
C TRP A 24 -48.10 7.30 93.88
N THR A 25 -47.97 6.70 95.06
CA THR A 25 -47.23 7.26 96.20
C THR A 25 -45.97 6.48 96.53
N GLY A 26 -45.91 5.19 96.18
CA GLY A 26 -44.79 4.29 96.49
C GLY A 26 -44.50 4.15 97.98
N ALA A 27 -45.51 4.35 98.83
CA ALA A 27 -45.34 4.50 100.27
C ALA A 27 -44.87 3.22 100.99
N VAL A 28 -45.13 2.03 100.43
CA VAL A 28 -44.81 0.73 101.07
C VAL A 28 -43.67 0.02 100.35
N ASP A 29 -43.81 -0.23 99.05
CA ASP A 29 -42.85 -0.97 98.22
C ASP A 29 -42.98 -0.51 96.75
N ASN A 30 -42.36 -1.24 95.82
CA ASN A 30 -42.36 -0.96 94.38
C ASN A 30 -43.43 -1.71 93.59
N ASP A 31 -44.30 -2.49 94.22
CA ASP A 31 -45.25 -3.38 93.55
C ASP A 31 -46.53 -2.63 93.14
N TRP A 32 -46.80 -2.57 91.83
CA TRP A 32 -48.04 -2.02 91.26
C TRP A 32 -49.29 -2.65 91.92
N MET A 33 -49.21 -3.93 92.26
CA MET A 33 -50.33 -4.72 92.79
C MET A 33 -50.60 -4.49 94.29
N ASN A 34 -49.81 -3.66 94.96
CA ASN A 34 -50.06 -3.27 96.34
C ASN A 34 -50.94 -2.01 96.41
N ALA A 35 -52.22 -2.18 96.73
CA ALA A 35 -53.21 -1.10 96.84
C ALA A 35 -52.79 0.04 97.78
N ALA A 36 -51.93 -0.21 98.77
CA ALA A 36 -51.45 0.81 99.71
C ALA A 36 -50.45 1.79 99.09
N ASN A 37 -49.89 1.48 97.91
CA ASN A 37 -49.05 2.40 97.15
C ASN A 37 -49.87 3.43 96.34
N TRP A 38 -51.20 3.30 96.28
CA TRP A 38 -52.09 4.17 95.51
C TRP A 38 -52.85 5.17 96.39
N THR A 39 -53.21 6.33 95.83
CA THR A 39 -54.15 7.28 96.45
C THR A 39 -55.32 7.57 95.50
N PRO A 40 -56.58 7.27 95.91
CA PRO A 40 -56.97 6.52 97.11
C PRO A 40 -56.44 5.07 97.08
N ALA A 41 -56.29 4.44 98.26
CA ALA A 41 -55.63 3.12 98.45
C ALA A 41 -56.44 1.92 97.89
N THR A 42 -56.71 1.96 96.59
CA THR A 42 -57.37 0.93 95.79
C THR A 42 -56.56 0.70 94.53
N LEU A 43 -56.57 -0.52 94.00
CA LEU A 43 -55.88 -0.79 92.74
C LEU A 43 -56.54 -0.04 91.56
N PRO A 44 -55.75 0.39 90.57
CA PRO A 44 -56.25 0.91 89.31
C PRO A 44 -57.11 -0.12 88.54
N THR A 45 -58.13 0.37 87.85
CA THR A 45 -59.10 -0.37 87.04
C THR A 45 -59.37 0.36 85.73
N SER A 46 -60.05 -0.27 84.77
CA SER A 46 -60.22 0.22 83.40
C SER A 46 -60.99 1.55 83.25
N GLY A 47 -61.52 2.13 84.34
CA GLY A 47 -62.14 3.45 84.36
C GLY A 47 -61.32 4.52 85.10
N ASP A 48 -60.08 4.20 85.47
CA ASP A 48 -59.20 5.07 86.23
C ASP A 48 -58.19 5.80 85.35
N ALA A 49 -57.93 7.07 85.68
CA ALA A 49 -56.81 7.83 85.15
C ALA A 49 -55.66 7.78 86.17
N VAL A 50 -54.55 7.17 85.78
CA VAL A 50 -53.42 6.88 86.66
C VAL A 50 -52.30 7.90 86.45
N SER A 51 -51.77 8.48 87.53
CA SER A 51 -50.54 9.29 87.48
C SER A 51 -49.41 8.70 88.33
N ILE A 52 -48.21 8.64 87.78
CA ILE A 52 -46.96 8.26 88.43
C ILE A 52 -46.00 9.44 88.37
N ASP A 53 -45.95 10.26 89.42
CA ASP A 53 -45.19 11.52 89.47
C ASP A 53 -43.97 11.51 90.41
N THR A 54 -43.68 10.36 91.02
CA THR A 54 -42.55 10.19 91.94
C THR A 54 -41.80 8.88 91.70
N THR A 55 -40.50 8.90 91.96
CA THR A 55 -39.64 7.71 92.06
C THR A 55 -39.24 7.40 93.51
N THR A 56 -39.67 8.23 94.47
CA THR A 56 -39.34 8.11 95.90
C THR A 56 -40.62 8.05 96.75
N PRO A 57 -40.71 7.18 97.79
CA PRO A 57 -39.66 6.27 98.28
C PRO A 57 -39.32 5.12 97.34
N ASN A 58 -40.27 4.64 96.54
CA ASN A 58 -40.11 3.49 95.65
C ASN A 58 -40.62 3.80 94.23
N THR A 59 -39.91 3.29 93.21
CA THR A 59 -40.32 3.31 91.80
C THR A 59 -41.41 2.27 91.52
N VAL A 60 -42.13 2.40 90.40
CA VAL A 60 -43.23 1.49 90.06
C VAL A 60 -42.75 0.32 89.24
N ILE A 61 -43.08 -0.90 89.66
CA ILE A 61 -42.85 -2.14 88.92
C ILE A 61 -44.15 -2.94 88.87
N LEU A 62 -44.61 -3.26 87.66
CA LEU A 62 -45.61 -4.30 87.39
C LEU A 62 -44.86 -5.60 87.07
N GLY A 63 -45.04 -6.62 87.91
CA GLY A 63 -44.30 -7.89 87.82
C GLY A 63 -43.20 -8.07 88.87
N VAL A 64 -43.41 -7.58 90.10
CA VAL A 64 -42.46 -7.82 91.22
C VAL A 64 -42.41 -9.30 91.61
N SER A 65 -43.54 -10.00 91.54
CA SER A 65 -43.68 -11.39 92.01
C SER A 65 -43.70 -12.46 90.90
N GLY A 66 -43.54 -12.06 89.64
CA GLY A 66 -43.67 -12.90 88.45
C GLY A 66 -44.73 -12.34 87.50
N ALA A 67 -45.36 -13.21 86.70
CA ALA A 67 -46.46 -12.81 85.83
C ALA A 67 -47.69 -12.43 86.66
N GLU A 68 -48.07 -11.16 86.59
CA GLU A 68 -49.25 -10.63 87.26
C GLU A 68 -50.51 -10.75 86.38
N ALA A 69 -51.69 -10.67 86.99
CA ALA A 69 -52.95 -10.56 86.23
C ALA A 69 -52.96 -9.25 85.40
N PRO A 70 -53.59 -9.23 84.21
CA PRO A 70 -53.61 -8.04 83.35
C PRO A 70 -54.12 -6.79 84.07
N ALA A 71 -53.27 -5.77 84.16
CA ALA A 71 -53.66 -4.46 84.65
C ALA A 71 -54.35 -3.70 83.51
N ASN A 72 -55.54 -3.15 83.78
CA ASN A 72 -56.30 -2.38 82.80
C ASN A 72 -56.63 -1.03 83.41
N VAL A 73 -56.30 0.07 82.74
CA VAL A 73 -56.63 1.44 83.17
C VAL A 73 -57.15 2.25 81.98
N ALA A 74 -57.80 3.39 82.22
CA ALA A 74 -58.25 4.24 81.13
C ALA A 74 -57.09 5.05 80.56
N ASP A 75 -56.48 5.87 81.43
CA ASP A 75 -55.34 6.73 81.10
C ASP A 75 -54.16 6.42 82.01
N LEU A 76 -52.95 6.62 81.49
CA LEU A 76 -51.70 6.58 82.26
C LEU A 76 -50.86 7.82 81.96
N SER A 77 -50.44 8.53 83.01
CA SER A 77 -49.40 9.56 82.96
C SER A 77 -48.19 9.15 83.79
N VAL A 78 -47.00 9.12 83.18
CA VAL A 78 -45.73 8.85 83.87
C VAL A 78 -44.85 10.10 83.81
N GLY A 79 -44.71 10.77 84.95
CA GLY A 79 -44.12 12.10 85.03
C GLY A 79 -45.05 13.16 84.46
N SER A 80 -46.27 13.29 84.97
CA SER A 80 -47.20 14.33 84.56
C SER A 80 -46.66 15.73 84.86
N SER A 81 -46.24 15.97 86.10
CA SER A 81 -45.70 17.26 86.58
C SER A 81 -44.40 17.11 87.39
N GLY A 82 -43.99 15.87 87.67
CA GLY A 82 -42.80 15.51 88.45
C GLY A 82 -41.84 14.57 87.71
N VAL A 83 -41.19 13.67 88.46
CA VAL A 83 -40.30 12.62 87.91
C VAL A 83 -40.97 11.26 88.14
N GLY A 84 -41.43 10.63 87.07
CA GLY A 84 -42.10 9.33 87.11
C GLY A 84 -41.28 8.21 86.46
N ALA A 85 -41.40 6.99 86.99
CA ALA A 85 -40.82 5.81 86.36
C ALA A 85 -41.72 4.57 86.55
N LEU A 86 -41.94 3.83 85.45
CA LEU A 86 -42.70 2.57 85.41
C LEU A 86 -41.88 1.48 84.71
N THR A 87 -41.78 0.30 85.32
CA THR A 87 -41.27 -0.92 84.67
C THR A 87 -42.36 -1.98 84.59
N ILE A 88 -42.58 -2.54 83.40
CA ILE A 88 -43.45 -3.69 83.15
C ILE A 88 -42.52 -4.87 82.81
N GLN A 89 -42.58 -5.93 83.61
CA GLN A 89 -41.65 -7.05 83.49
C GLN A 89 -42.28 -8.41 83.80
N ALA A 90 -41.48 -9.47 83.65
CA ALA A 90 -41.81 -10.84 84.03
C ALA A 90 -43.13 -11.37 83.42
N ALA A 91 -43.33 -11.14 82.11
CA ALA A 91 -44.53 -11.52 81.36
C ALA A 91 -45.85 -10.84 81.81
N SER A 92 -45.77 -9.75 82.56
CA SER A 92 -46.94 -8.95 82.98
C SER A 92 -47.42 -8.01 81.88
N THR A 93 -48.72 -7.72 81.83
CA THR A 93 -49.34 -6.89 80.79
C THR A 93 -50.12 -5.70 81.37
N LEU A 94 -49.93 -4.51 80.81
CA LEU A 94 -50.71 -3.30 81.10
C LEU A 94 -51.46 -2.85 79.84
N SER A 95 -52.77 -2.64 79.94
CA SER A 95 -53.59 -2.14 78.84
C SER A 95 -54.27 -0.82 79.22
N LEU A 96 -54.15 0.17 78.35
CA LEU A 96 -54.79 1.49 78.45
C LEU A 96 -55.93 1.55 77.43
N SER A 97 -57.15 1.83 77.87
CA SER A 97 -58.30 1.94 76.96
C SER A 97 -58.39 3.27 76.22
N ASP A 98 -57.62 4.27 76.61
CA ASP A 98 -57.59 5.58 75.94
C ASP A 98 -56.13 6.06 75.72
N ARG A 99 -55.54 6.87 76.62
CA ARG A 99 -54.25 7.53 76.37
C ARG A 99 -53.13 7.17 77.35
N GLY A 100 -51.91 7.10 76.84
CA GLY A 100 -50.68 7.03 77.62
C GLY A 100 -49.82 8.27 77.39
N VAL A 101 -49.38 8.95 78.44
CA VAL A 101 -48.51 10.13 78.34
C VAL A 101 -47.29 9.94 79.22
N ILE A 102 -46.09 10.11 78.65
CA ILE A 102 -44.83 10.11 79.37
C ILE A 102 -44.28 11.53 79.32
N ALA A 103 -44.02 12.13 80.48
CA ALA A 103 -43.57 13.52 80.62
C ALA A 103 -44.56 14.56 80.02
N ASP A 104 -45.69 14.76 80.72
CA ASP A 104 -46.83 15.55 80.22
C ASP A 104 -46.54 17.07 80.20
N GLU A 105 -46.13 17.64 81.33
CA GLU A 105 -45.91 19.09 81.48
C GLU A 105 -44.44 19.51 81.27
N ALA A 106 -44.23 20.80 80.99
CA ALA A 106 -42.90 21.38 80.85
C ALA A 106 -42.06 21.22 82.15
N GLY A 107 -40.85 20.67 82.01
CA GLY A 107 -39.93 20.41 83.13
C GLY A 107 -40.14 19.06 83.83
N SER A 108 -41.20 18.32 83.50
CA SER A 108 -41.42 16.94 83.98
C SER A 108 -40.45 15.94 83.33
N GLN A 109 -40.27 14.78 83.96
CA GLN A 109 -39.48 13.67 83.42
C GLN A 109 -40.22 12.35 83.61
N GLY A 110 -40.28 11.53 82.56
CA GLY A 110 -40.95 10.23 82.59
C GLY A 110 -40.10 9.13 81.97
N THR A 111 -40.12 7.94 82.56
CA THR A 111 -39.49 6.75 81.96
C THR A 111 -40.41 5.55 82.07
N VAL A 112 -40.65 4.88 80.95
CA VAL A 112 -41.38 3.60 80.89
C VAL A 112 -40.47 2.54 80.30
N THR A 113 -40.33 1.41 80.99
CA THR A 113 -39.56 0.25 80.52
C THR A 113 -40.48 -0.96 80.41
N VAL A 114 -40.54 -1.61 79.24
CA VAL A 114 -41.21 -2.88 79.00
C VAL A 114 -40.13 -3.93 78.72
N ALA A 115 -39.92 -4.86 79.66
CA ALA A 115 -38.77 -5.74 79.63
C ALA A 115 -39.12 -7.22 79.87
N GLY A 116 -38.61 -8.10 79.01
CA GLY A 116 -38.77 -9.55 79.14
C GLY A 116 -39.87 -10.13 78.26
N ASP A 117 -39.67 -11.37 77.80
CA ASP A 117 -40.63 -12.11 76.99
C ASP A 117 -42.04 -12.11 77.60
N GLY A 118 -43.02 -11.72 76.78
CA GLY A 118 -44.44 -11.68 77.16
C GLY A 118 -44.85 -10.46 77.98
N SER A 119 -43.92 -9.59 78.37
CA SER A 119 -44.27 -8.32 79.01
C SER A 119 -44.81 -7.35 77.98
N ALA A 120 -45.98 -6.76 78.25
CA ALA A 120 -46.67 -5.94 77.26
C ALA A 120 -47.26 -4.64 77.79
N LEU A 121 -47.21 -3.59 76.97
CA LEU A 121 -47.99 -2.37 77.12
C LEU A 121 -48.88 -2.19 75.87
N THR A 122 -50.20 -2.14 76.05
CA THR A 122 -51.15 -1.87 74.96
C THR A 122 -51.85 -0.54 75.22
N VAL A 123 -51.90 0.36 74.24
CA VAL A 123 -52.55 1.67 74.31
C VAL A 123 -53.54 1.81 73.16
N GLN A 124 -54.84 1.84 73.44
CA GLN A 124 -55.84 1.79 72.36
C GLN A 124 -55.80 3.01 71.43
N ASN A 125 -55.67 4.23 71.97
CA ASN A 125 -55.72 5.45 71.15
C ASN A 125 -54.35 6.07 70.93
N GLU A 126 -53.77 6.75 71.92
CA GLU A 126 -52.57 7.57 71.69
C GLU A 126 -51.55 7.40 72.81
N LEU A 127 -50.29 7.17 72.42
CA LEU A 127 -49.13 7.15 73.29
C LEU A 127 -48.21 8.34 72.97
N GLU A 128 -48.12 9.28 73.90
CA GLU A 128 -47.21 10.42 73.81
C GLU A 128 -45.94 10.15 74.62
N VAL A 129 -44.81 10.09 73.93
CA VAL A 129 -43.48 9.96 74.54
C VAL A 129 -42.82 11.33 74.54
N GLY A 130 -43.06 12.08 75.61
CA GLY A 130 -42.59 13.45 75.79
C GLY A 130 -43.60 14.41 75.20
N ASN A 131 -44.64 14.76 75.95
CA ASN A 131 -45.62 15.76 75.48
C ASN A 131 -44.99 17.16 75.54
N ALA A 132 -44.74 17.69 76.74
CA ALA A 132 -43.98 18.93 76.95
C ALA A 132 -42.69 18.73 77.79
N GLY A 133 -42.51 17.56 78.42
CA GLY A 133 -41.35 17.24 79.28
C GLY A 133 -40.27 16.39 78.60
N LYS A 134 -39.47 15.69 79.40
CA LYS A 134 -38.44 14.73 78.93
C LYS A 134 -38.88 13.28 79.16
N ALA A 135 -39.01 12.51 78.09
CA ALA A 135 -39.50 11.14 78.16
C ALA A 135 -38.53 10.10 77.57
N ALA A 136 -38.56 8.91 78.16
CA ALA A 136 -37.95 7.71 77.61
C ALA A 136 -38.93 6.53 77.66
N LEU A 137 -39.08 5.83 76.54
CA LEU A 137 -39.73 4.52 76.43
C LEU A 137 -38.69 3.49 76.00
N ILE A 138 -38.49 2.44 76.79
CA ILE A 138 -37.51 1.39 76.53
C ILE A 138 -38.26 0.06 76.42
N VAL A 139 -38.18 -0.57 75.26
CA VAL A 139 -38.73 -1.90 74.98
C VAL A 139 -37.57 -2.85 74.79
N GLN A 140 -37.38 -3.81 75.69
CA GLN A 140 -36.16 -4.62 75.68
C GLN A 140 -36.38 -6.10 76.05
N GLY A 141 -35.45 -6.94 75.59
CA GLY A 141 -35.39 -8.37 75.95
C GLY A 141 -36.70 -9.13 75.75
N GLY A 142 -37.39 -8.91 74.62
CA GLY A 142 -38.64 -9.61 74.28
C GLY A 142 -39.94 -8.92 74.69
N GLY A 143 -39.85 -7.69 75.23
CA GLY A 143 -41.03 -6.90 75.58
C GLY A 143 -41.79 -6.37 74.36
N SER A 144 -43.09 -6.14 74.50
CA SER A 144 -43.94 -5.65 73.39
C SER A 144 -44.73 -4.40 73.77
N VAL A 145 -44.71 -3.38 72.91
CA VAL A 145 -45.60 -2.22 73.00
C VAL A 145 -46.51 -2.19 71.77
N GLU A 146 -47.79 -2.02 71.99
CA GLU A 146 -48.79 -1.79 70.94
C GLU A 146 -49.52 -0.49 71.24
N ALA A 147 -49.61 0.42 70.26
CA ALA A 147 -50.33 1.69 70.41
C ALA A 147 -51.12 2.02 69.14
N GLY A 148 -52.26 2.70 69.26
CA GLY A 148 -52.97 3.24 68.09
C GLY A 148 -52.10 4.25 67.34
N THR A 149 -51.90 5.42 67.93
CA THR A 149 -51.02 6.49 67.47
C THR A 149 -49.84 6.63 68.44
N VAL A 150 -48.65 6.93 67.91
CA VAL A 150 -47.48 7.30 68.74
C VAL A 150 -46.98 8.67 68.33
N VAL A 151 -46.84 9.57 69.30
CA VAL A 151 -46.23 10.89 69.12
C VAL A 151 -45.03 11.04 70.03
N VAL A 152 -43.86 11.30 69.46
CA VAL A 152 -42.61 11.52 70.22
C VAL A 152 -42.28 13.00 70.21
N ALA A 153 -42.03 13.59 71.37
CA ALA A 153 -41.72 15.02 71.52
C ALA A 153 -42.82 15.93 70.90
N ALA A 154 -44.04 15.84 71.44
CA ALA A 154 -45.24 16.43 70.85
C ALA A 154 -45.18 17.97 70.76
N GLN A 155 -44.68 18.64 71.81
CA GLN A 155 -44.64 20.11 71.91
C GLN A 155 -43.22 20.67 71.81
N ALA A 156 -43.12 21.98 71.49
CA ALA A 156 -41.86 22.68 71.38
C ALA A 156 -41.07 22.68 72.72
N GLY A 157 -39.77 22.35 72.65
CA GLY A 157 -38.89 22.27 73.82
C GLY A 157 -38.97 20.95 74.60
N SER A 158 -39.85 20.03 74.22
CA SER A 158 -39.90 18.66 74.77
C SER A 158 -38.81 17.77 74.15
N THR A 159 -38.43 16.70 74.86
CA THR A 159 -37.53 15.66 74.32
C THR A 159 -38.14 14.28 74.56
N GLY A 160 -38.29 13.48 73.51
CA GLY A 160 -38.84 12.13 73.59
C GLY A 160 -37.89 11.11 72.99
N THR A 161 -37.69 9.99 73.67
CA THR A 161 -36.83 8.90 73.17
C THR A 161 -37.56 7.56 73.27
N ILE A 162 -37.51 6.78 72.19
CA ILE A 162 -37.97 5.39 72.16
C ILE A 162 -36.77 4.51 71.81
N THR A 163 -36.56 3.43 72.55
CA THR A 163 -35.55 2.40 72.24
C THR A 163 -36.25 1.05 72.18
N VAL A 164 -36.05 0.31 71.09
CA VAL A 164 -36.50 -1.07 70.90
C VAL A 164 -35.27 -1.95 70.71
N ASP A 165 -34.87 -2.65 71.76
CA ASP A 165 -33.59 -3.34 71.88
C ASP A 165 -33.76 -4.85 72.13
N GLY A 166 -33.07 -5.66 71.34
CA GLY A 166 -33.00 -7.11 71.54
C GLY A 166 -34.04 -7.91 70.75
N GLU A 167 -33.68 -9.16 70.44
CA GLU A 167 -34.53 -10.12 69.74
C GLU A 167 -35.89 -10.29 70.45
N GLY A 168 -36.97 -10.29 69.68
CA GLY A 168 -38.34 -10.43 70.18
C GLY A 168 -38.94 -9.14 70.74
N SER A 169 -38.16 -8.07 70.96
CA SER A 169 -38.69 -6.78 71.38
C SER A 169 -39.44 -6.10 70.24
N THR A 170 -40.69 -5.69 70.46
CA THR A 170 -41.55 -5.13 69.40
C THR A 170 -42.24 -3.83 69.79
N LEU A 171 -42.26 -2.86 68.89
CA LEU A 171 -43.20 -1.72 68.93
C LEU A 171 -44.12 -1.79 67.70
N SER A 172 -45.42 -1.87 67.93
CA SER A 172 -46.45 -1.85 66.87
C SER A 172 -47.32 -0.60 67.02
N VAL A 173 -47.43 0.18 65.95
CA VAL A 173 -48.27 1.39 65.87
C VAL A 173 -49.36 1.14 64.86
N GLY A 174 -50.63 1.25 65.24
CA GLY A 174 -51.77 0.89 64.39
C GLY A 174 -52.24 1.97 63.41
N SER A 175 -51.81 3.21 63.61
CA SER A 175 -52.16 4.39 62.82
C SER A 175 -50.93 5.29 62.68
N SER A 176 -51.07 6.61 62.82
CA SER A 176 -49.97 7.55 62.61
C SER A 176 -48.83 7.38 63.61
N PHE A 177 -47.60 7.36 63.10
CA PHE A 177 -46.39 7.41 63.92
C PHE A 177 -45.62 8.70 63.62
N LEU A 178 -45.59 9.62 64.60
CA LEU A 178 -44.89 10.90 64.49
C LEU A 178 -43.68 10.95 65.43
N ILE A 179 -42.48 10.96 64.86
CA ILE A 179 -41.23 11.19 65.58
C ILE A 179 -40.88 12.66 65.48
N ALA A 180 -40.78 13.33 66.63
CA ALA A 180 -40.63 14.78 66.73
C ALA A 180 -41.85 15.52 66.18
N GLY A 181 -42.88 15.67 67.02
CA GLY A 181 -44.03 16.51 66.73
C GLY A 181 -43.62 17.96 66.56
N SER A 182 -43.25 18.65 67.65
CA SER A 182 -42.67 20.00 67.63
C SER A 182 -41.35 20.12 68.41
N GLY A 183 -40.95 19.08 69.15
CA GLY A 183 -39.72 19.03 69.96
C GLY A 183 -38.61 18.18 69.34
N ASP A 184 -37.74 17.63 70.19
CA ASP A 184 -36.65 16.73 69.77
C ASP A 184 -37.03 15.27 70.04
N GLY A 185 -37.28 14.50 68.97
CA GLY A 185 -37.71 13.10 69.03
C GLY A 185 -36.66 12.13 68.50
N ALA A 186 -36.48 10.99 69.17
CA ALA A 186 -35.60 9.92 68.70
C ALA A 186 -36.23 8.54 68.85
N LEU A 187 -36.03 7.68 67.84
CA LEU A 187 -36.31 6.24 67.88
C LEU A 187 -35.04 5.46 67.53
N THR A 188 -34.66 4.49 68.36
CA THR A 188 -33.58 3.54 68.09
C THR A 188 -34.14 2.13 68.08
N VAL A 189 -33.83 1.38 67.02
CA VAL A 189 -34.17 -0.04 66.86
C VAL A 189 -32.86 -0.80 66.73
N GLU A 190 -32.55 -1.64 67.71
CA GLU A 190 -31.23 -2.29 67.77
C GLU A 190 -31.23 -3.73 68.28
N ASN A 191 -30.13 -4.43 68.01
CA ASN A 191 -29.84 -5.79 68.46
C ASN A 191 -30.97 -6.82 68.21
N GLY A 192 -31.72 -6.71 67.11
CA GLY A 192 -32.83 -7.63 66.78
C GLY A 192 -34.23 -7.10 67.09
N GLY A 193 -34.34 -5.85 67.55
CA GLY A 193 -35.62 -5.19 67.80
C GLY A 193 -36.45 -4.97 66.52
N LYS A 194 -37.78 -4.94 66.66
CA LYS A 194 -38.70 -4.78 65.53
C LYS A 194 -39.70 -3.65 65.76
N VAL A 195 -39.86 -2.79 64.76
CA VAL A 195 -40.88 -1.73 64.72
C VAL A 195 -41.80 -1.96 63.53
N ILE A 196 -43.10 -1.89 63.78
CA ILE A 196 -44.16 -1.97 62.76
C ILE A 196 -45.01 -0.71 62.87
N ALA A 197 -45.13 0.06 61.80
CA ALA A 197 -46.11 1.14 61.66
C ALA A 197 -47.17 0.71 60.64
N GLY A 198 -48.43 0.65 61.06
CA GLY A 198 -49.56 0.21 60.25
C GLY A 198 -50.11 1.26 59.29
N ASP A 199 -49.53 2.47 59.31
CA ASP A 199 -49.87 3.62 58.46
C ASP A 199 -48.58 4.46 58.26
N ASP A 200 -48.70 5.74 57.90
CA ASP A 200 -47.59 6.66 57.68
C ASP A 200 -46.68 6.89 58.91
N LEU A 201 -45.37 6.89 58.65
CA LEU A 201 -44.32 7.33 59.57
C LEU A 201 -43.78 8.70 59.16
N THR A 202 -43.92 9.70 60.05
CA THR A 202 -43.36 11.04 59.84
C THR A 202 -42.24 11.33 60.83
N ILE A 203 -41.09 11.81 60.35
CA ILE A 203 -39.93 12.22 61.14
C ILE A 203 -39.73 13.72 60.98
N ALA A 204 -39.88 14.49 62.06
CA ALA A 204 -39.79 15.95 62.08
C ALA A 204 -40.80 16.64 61.16
N GLY A 205 -42.09 16.42 61.46
CA GLY A 205 -43.21 16.83 60.63
C GLY A 205 -43.49 18.35 60.60
N LEU A 206 -43.17 19.05 61.69
CA LEU A 206 -43.51 20.47 61.90
C LEU A 206 -42.27 21.36 61.95
N ASP A 207 -42.45 22.65 61.66
CA ASP A 207 -41.40 23.66 61.71
C ASP A 207 -40.71 23.71 63.09
N GLY A 208 -39.37 23.71 63.09
CA GLY A 208 -38.56 23.78 64.31
C GLY A 208 -38.38 22.45 65.06
N SER A 209 -39.03 21.37 64.64
CA SER A 209 -38.84 20.02 65.21
C SER A 209 -37.52 19.38 64.74
N SER A 210 -36.96 18.46 65.54
CA SER A 210 -35.79 17.66 65.18
C SER A 210 -36.03 16.18 65.48
N GLY A 211 -36.08 15.35 64.45
CA GLY A 211 -36.41 13.94 64.52
C GLY A 211 -35.27 13.04 64.04
N SER A 212 -35.02 11.95 64.75
CA SER A 212 -34.04 10.94 64.36
C SER A 212 -34.59 9.52 64.53
N LEU A 213 -34.35 8.66 63.54
CA LEU A 213 -34.63 7.24 63.59
C LEU A 213 -33.36 6.47 63.21
N ALA A 214 -32.97 5.49 64.02
CA ALA A 214 -31.89 4.57 63.71
C ALA A 214 -32.38 3.12 63.73
N VAL A 215 -32.10 2.36 62.68
CA VAL A 215 -32.23 0.89 62.62
C VAL A 215 -30.83 0.30 62.52
N ASN A 216 -30.36 -0.33 63.58
CA ASN A 216 -28.97 -0.71 63.76
C ASN A 216 -28.82 -2.20 64.11
N GLY A 217 -27.93 -2.90 63.42
CA GLY A 217 -27.58 -4.28 63.72
C GLY A 217 -28.42 -5.31 62.96
N GLY A 218 -27.82 -6.47 62.70
CA GLY A 218 -28.49 -7.60 62.05
C GLY A 218 -29.70 -8.09 62.85
N GLY A 219 -30.80 -8.32 62.15
CA GLY A 219 -32.08 -8.74 62.73
C GLY A 219 -32.97 -7.58 63.16
N SER A 220 -32.44 -6.36 63.31
CA SER A 220 -33.25 -5.17 63.59
C SER A 220 -34.05 -4.76 62.36
N SER A 221 -35.34 -4.46 62.52
CA SER A 221 -36.21 -4.14 61.38
C SER A 221 -37.23 -3.03 61.65
N LEU A 222 -37.44 -2.18 60.65
CA LEU A 222 -38.55 -1.24 60.54
C LEU A 222 -39.45 -1.64 59.36
N SER A 223 -40.74 -1.83 59.60
CA SER A 223 -41.75 -2.06 58.56
C SER A 223 -42.82 -1.00 58.65
N VAL A 224 -43.05 -0.26 57.57
CA VAL A 224 -44.09 0.77 57.48
C VAL A 224 -45.06 0.36 56.38
N GLU A 225 -46.33 0.14 56.72
CA GLU A 225 -47.39 -0.22 55.76
C GLU A 225 -47.87 1.00 54.95
N GLY A 226 -47.64 2.22 55.43
CA GLY A 226 -47.81 3.46 54.68
C GLY A 226 -46.51 4.01 54.09
N GLY A 227 -46.46 5.32 53.93
CA GLY A 227 -45.28 6.07 53.47
C GLY A 227 -44.35 6.49 54.60
N ILE A 228 -43.12 6.87 54.24
CA ILE A 228 -42.16 7.48 55.17
C ILE A 228 -41.86 8.91 54.72
N ALA A 229 -42.11 9.87 55.61
CA ALA A 229 -41.83 11.28 55.38
C ALA A 229 -40.72 11.78 56.32
N ILE A 230 -39.59 12.23 55.77
CA ILE A 230 -38.39 12.61 56.53
C ILE A 230 -38.11 14.10 56.35
N GLY A 231 -38.27 14.86 57.42
CA GLY A 231 -37.96 16.28 57.47
C GLY A 231 -38.88 17.12 56.57
N THR A 232 -40.20 16.96 56.73
CA THR A 232 -41.18 17.70 55.92
C THR A 232 -41.30 19.17 56.33
N GLY A 233 -41.25 19.46 57.63
CA GLY A 233 -41.21 20.82 58.18
C GLY A 233 -40.00 21.10 59.08
N GLY A 234 -39.48 20.08 59.76
CA GLY A 234 -38.31 20.16 60.63
C GLY A 234 -37.06 19.48 60.06
N LYS A 235 -36.11 19.14 60.94
CA LYS A 235 -34.91 18.38 60.58
C LYS A 235 -35.11 16.89 60.88
N GLY A 236 -35.33 16.09 59.84
CA GLY A 236 -35.54 14.65 59.96
C GLY A 236 -34.32 13.85 59.53
N SER A 237 -34.02 12.76 60.24
CA SER A 237 -32.99 11.80 59.84
C SER A 237 -33.45 10.35 60.04
N LEU A 238 -33.15 9.50 59.06
CA LEU A 238 -33.30 8.05 59.14
C LEU A 238 -31.95 7.39 58.78
N THR A 239 -31.46 6.51 59.64
CA THR A 239 -30.20 5.79 59.43
C THR A 239 -30.40 4.29 59.56
N VAL A 240 -30.00 3.53 58.54
CA VAL A 240 -30.01 2.06 58.54
C VAL A 240 -28.57 1.57 58.50
N THR A 241 -28.15 0.85 59.54
CA THR A 241 -26.74 0.50 59.76
C THR A 241 -26.53 -0.94 60.22
N ALA A 242 -25.31 -1.43 60.00
CA ALA A 242 -24.80 -2.70 60.54
C ALA A 242 -25.72 -3.92 60.28
N GLY A 243 -26.37 -4.00 59.11
CA GLY A 243 -27.24 -5.12 58.75
C GLY A 243 -28.74 -4.90 59.03
N GLY A 244 -29.13 -3.71 59.49
CA GLY A 244 -30.53 -3.35 59.71
C GLY A 244 -31.36 -3.37 58.42
N GLN A 245 -32.67 -3.60 58.56
CA GLN A 245 -33.62 -3.66 57.45
C GLN A 245 -34.73 -2.62 57.64
N ALA A 246 -35.06 -1.86 56.60
CA ALA A 246 -36.19 -0.91 56.63
C ALA A 246 -37.01 -1.00 55.33
N ASN A 247 -38.32 -1.11 55.45
CA ASN A 247 -39.25 -1.13 54.31
C ASN A 247 -40.38 -0.13 54.49
N ALA A 248 -40.76 0.53 53.39
CA ALA A 248 -42.00 1.29 53.26
C ALA A 248 -42.87 0.67 52.14
N ALA A 249 -44.13 0.36 52.43
CA ALA A 249 -45.02 -0.21 51.43
C ALA A 249 -45.59 0.85 50.47
N GLU A 250 -45.56 2.13 50.86
CA GLU A 250 -45.89 3.26 49.98
C GLU A 250 -44.69 4.21 49.78
N GLY A 251 -44.95 5.42 49.29
CA GLY A 251 -43.93 6.37 48.88
C GLY A 251 -43.07 6.92 50.03
N VAL A 252 -41.79 7.16 49.73
CA VAL A 252 -40.83 7.76 50.65
C VAL A 252 -40.49 9.18 50.18
N SER A 253 -40.60 10.18 51.06
CA SER A 253 -40.24 11.57 50.77
C SER A 253 -39.20 12.10 51.75
N ILE A 254 -38.15 12.73 51.22
CA ILE A 254 -37.03 13.24 51.99
C ILE A 254 -36.89 14.74 51.71
N GLY A 255 -37.19 15.58 52.71
CA GLY A 255 -37.12 17.04 52.61
C GLY A 255 -38.40 17.67 52.01
N GLY A 256 -39.25 18.21 52.87
CA GLY A 256 -40.45 18.99 52.48
C GLY A 256 -40.20 20.50 52.46
N ALA A 257 -41.21 21.28 52.06
CA ALA A 257 -41.06 22.69 51.65
C ALA A 257 -40.31 23.61 52.63
N THR A 258 -40.42 23.39 53.93
CA THR A 258 -39.73 24.17 54.99
C THR A 258 -38.68 23.38 55.75
N GLY A 259 -38.64 22.05 55.57
CA GLY A 259 -37.78 21.12 56.32
C GLY A 259 -36.56 20.62 55.54
N SER A 260 -35.75 19.80 56.21
CA SER A 260 -34.62 19.09 55.60
C SER A 260 -34.57 17.64 56.05
N GLY A 261 -34.48 16.72 55.09
CA GLY A 261 -34.44 15.27 55.35
C GLY A 261 -33.09 14.65 55.00
N VAL A 262 -32.66 13.67 55.79
CA VAL A 262 -31.48 12.85 55.51
C VAL A 262 -31.81 11.36 55.66
N LEU A 263 -31.53 10.56 54.63
CA LEU A 263 -31.55 9.11 54.69
C LEU A 263 -30.13 8.56 54.49
N THR A 264 -29.65 7.75 55.44
CA THR A 264 -28.36 7.06 55.34
C THR A 264 -28.55 5.55 55.40
N VAL A 265 -27.99 4.82 54.44
CA VAL A 265 -27.89 3.36 54.44
C VAL A 265 -26.41 2.99 54.40
N ASP A 266 -25.90 2.50 55.52
CA ASP A 266 -24.46 2.30 55.73
C ASP A 266 -24.13 0.89 56.25
N GLY A 267 -23.16 0.23 55.63
CA GLY A 267 -22.64 -1.06 56.06
C GLY A 267 -23.21 -2.25 55.31
N ASP A 268 -22.38 -3.29 55.16
CA ASP A 268 -22.75 -4.55 54.52
C ASP A 268 -24.03 -5.13 55.12
N GLY A 269 -24.98 -5.48 54.25
CA GLY A 269 -26.27 -6.07 54.64
C GLY A 269 -27.32 -5.09 55.11
N SER A 270 -26.98 -3.80 55.31
CA SER A 270 -27.98 -2.76 55.57
C SER A 270 -28.83 -2.53 54.32
N ASN A 271 -30.16 -2.58 54.46
CA ASN A 271 -31.08 -2.43 53.35
C ASN A 271 -32.22 -1.47 53.69
N PHE A 272 -32.52 -0.57 52.75
CA PHE A 272 -33.73 0.21 52.74
C PHE A 272 -34.47 -0.01 51.42
N HIS A 273 -35.77 -0.29 51.47
CA HIS A 273 -36.58 -0.49 50.28
C HIS A 273 -37.92 0.26 50.37
N SER A 274 -38.40 0.72 49.21
CA SER A 274 -39.74 1.28 49.02
C SER A 274 -40.47 0.44 47.97
N ASP A 275 -41.66 -0.09 48.31
CA ASP A 275 -42.48 -0.85 47.36
C ASP A 275 -43.17 0.06 46.31
N SER A 276 -42.95 1.38 46.39
CA SER A 276 -43.51 2.39 45.48
C SER A 276 -42.38 3.29 44.94
N PHE A 277 -42.37 4.58 45.32
CA PHE A 277 -41.36 5.56 44.90
C PHE A 277 -40.50 6.04 46.08
N LEU A 278 -39.35 6.64 45.78
CA LEU A 278 -38.51 7.36 46.73
C LEU A 278 -38.09 8.71 46.15
N ILE A 279 -38.41 9.81 46.82
CA ILE A 279 -38.06 11.17 46.40
C ILE A 279 -37.05 11.79 47.38
N VAL A 280 -35.89 12.20 46.84
CA VAL A 280 -34.84 12.94 47.54
C VAL A 280 -34.94 14.42 47.17
N GLY A 281 -35.37 15.26 48.11
CA GLY A 281 -35.66 16.67 47.88
C GLY A 281 -36.98 16.85 47.14
N ALA A 282 -38.11 16.64 47.84
CA ALA A 282 -39.46 16.64 47.28
C ALA A 282 -40.11 18.02 47.17
N ASP A 283 -39.75 18.93 48.08
CA ASP A 283 -40.11 20.36 48.01
C ASP A 283 -39.03 21.23 48.69
N GLY A 284 -38.29 20.64 49.65
CA GLY A 284 -37.14 21.25 50.31
C GLY A 284 -35.85 20.48 50.09
N ALA A 285 -34.89 20.62 51.02
CA ALA A 285 -33.58 19.98 50.90
C ALA A 285 -33.63 18.51 51.35
N GLY A 286 -33.29 17.58 50.46
CA GLY A 286 -33.16 16.16 50.77
C GLY A 286 -31.77 15.62 50.47
N SER A 287 -31.29 14.72 51.34
CA SER A 287 -30.01 14.03 51.16
C SER A 287 -30.15 12.52 51.33
N LEU A 288 -29.53 11.78 50.41
CA LEU A 288 -29.42 10.32 50.44
C LEU A 288 -27.95 9.89 50.42
N LEU A 289 -27.51 9.10 51.40
CA LEU A 289 -26.18 8.49 51.43
C LEU A 289 -26.28 6.97 51.49
N VAL A 290 -25.71 6.29 50.50
CA VAL A 290 -25.54 4.84 50.46
C VAL A 290 -24.05 4.53 50.47
N THR A 291 -23.56 3.86 51.50
CA THR A 291 -22.11 3.66 51.69
C THR A 291 -21.74 2.36 52.40
N ASN A 292 -20.45 2.00 52.33
CA ASN A 292 -19.84 0.80 52.91
C ASN A 292 -20.64 -0.51 52.70
N GLY A 293 -21.24 -0.73 51.53
CA GLY A 293 -22.00 -1.97 51.25
C GLY A 293 -23.51 -1.89 51.50
N GLY A 294 -24.02 -0.72 51.87
CA GLY A 294 -25.45 -0.47 52.02
C GLY A 294 -26.21 -0.61 50.69
N THR A 295 -27.47 -1.01 50.76
CA THR A 295 -28.32 -1.24 49.59
C THR A 295 -29.62 -0.45 49.71
N ILE A 296 -29.98 0.29 48.66
CA ILE A 296 -31.25 1.00 48.59
C ILE A 296 -32.01 0.65 47.31
N GLY A 297 -33.34 0.55 47.39
CA GLY A 297 -34.16 0.38 46.20
C GLY A 297 -35.56 0.97 46.30
N ALA A 298 -36.19 1.10 45.14
CA ALA A 298 -37.61 1.36 44.99
C ALA A 298 -38.16 0.55 43.81
N ASP A 299 -39.40 0.06 43.90
CA ASP A 299 -39.98 -0.76 42.84
C ASP A 299 -40.37 0.06 41.59
N SER A 300 -40.78 1.32 41.77
CA SER A 300 -41.24 2.19 40.68
C SER A 300 -40.19 3.22 40.26
N GLU A 301 -39.92 4.22 41.10
CA GLU A 301 -39.06 5.35 40.73
C GLU A 301 -38.25 5.84 41.92
N ILE A 302 -36.98 6.17 41.66
CA ILE A 302 -36.18 7.03 42.54
C ILE A 302 -36.02 8.38 41.85
N THR A 303 -36.49 9.43 42.49
CA THR A 303 -36.39 10.81 42.00
C THR A 303 -35.47 11.62 42.90
N ILE A 304 -34.48 12.29 42.31
CA ILE A 304 -33.58 13.20 43.01
C ILE A 304 -33.88 14.61 42.50
N ALA A 305 -34.30 15.48 43.42
CA ALA A 305 -34.72 16.86 43.22
C ALA A 305 -36.00 17.00 42.38
N ASP A 306 -37.15 16.74 43.02
CA ASP A 306 -38.46 17.14 42.53
C ASP A 306 -38.87 18.42 43.25
N HIS A 307 -38.93 19.56 42.56
CA HIS A 307 -39.19 20.92 43.10
C HIS A 307 -38.24 21.47 44.20
N GLY A 308 -37.67 20.63 45.06
CA GLY A 308 -36.64 20.94 46.07
C GLY A 308 -35.23 20.48 45.66
N ALA A 309 -34.20 20.92 46.39
CA ALA A 309 -32.82 20.50 46.13
C ALA A 309 -32.56 19.08 46.65
N GLY A 310 -32.06 18.19 45.80
CA GLY A 310 -31.80 16.79 46.12
C GLY A 310 -30.36 16.38 45.83
N GLU A 311 -29.71 15.74 46.80
CA GLU A 311 -28.36 15.18 46.64
C GLU A 311 -28.35 13.71 47.05
N ALA A 312 -27.81 12.85 46.18
CA ALA A 312 -27.58 11.44 46.48
C ALA A 312 -26.12 11.03 46.24
N THR A 313 -25.59 10.17 47.12
CA THR A 313 -24.26 9.57 46.95
C THR A 313 -24.34 8.06 47.14
N VAL A 314 -23.84 7.32 46.15
CA VAL A 314 -23.59 5.87 46.22
C VAL A 314 -22.09 5.65 46.18
N SER A 315 -21.51 5.32 47.34
CA SER A 315 -20.05 5.32 47.52
C SER A 315 -19.53 4.04 48.15
N LYS A 316 -18.27 3.72 47.86
CA LYS A 316 -17.55 2.55 48.38
C LYS A 316 -18.07 1.23 47.81
N ASN A 317 -17.17 0.25 47.78
CA ASN A 317 -17.44 -1.04 47.18
C ASN A 317 -18.61 -1.76 47.88
N GLY A 318 -19.48 -2.40 47.09
CA GLY A 318 -20.66 -3.11 47.57
C GLY A 318 -21.92 -2.26 47.69
N SER A 319 -21.81 -0.93 47.72
CA SER A 319 -22.97 -0.05 47.85
C SER A 319 -23.81 -0.01 46.57
N THR A 320 -25.12 -0.23 46.66
CA THR A 320 -26.00 -0.33 45.48
C THR A 320 -27.26 0.51 45.58
N LEU A 321 -27.66 1.12 44.47
CA LEU A 321 -28.99 1.70 44.25
C LEU A 321 -29.67 0.99 43.08
N THR A 322 -30.89 0.50 43.29
CA THR A 322 -31.67 -0.21 42.28
C THR A 322 -33.10 0.32 42.16
N THR A 323 -33.58 0.59 40.95
CA THR A 323 -34.95 1.06 40.70
C THR A 323 -35.40 0.68 39.28
N ALA A 324 -36.69 0.77 38.95
CA ALA A 324 -37.10 0.74 37.55
C ALA A 324 -36.73 2.07 36.88
N ASP A 325 -37.21 3.20 37.39
CA ASP A 325 -36.88 4.53 36.85
C ASP A 325 -36.01 5.34 37.80
N LEU A 326 -35.00 6.02 37.27
CA LEU A 326 -34.16 6.98 37.99
C LEU A 326 -34.21 8.35 37.32
N SER A 327 -34.81 9.32 38.00
CA SER A 327 -34.92 10.71 37.55
C SER A 327 -34.02 11.63 38.38
N VAL A 328 -33.18 12.44 37.75
CA VAL A 328 -32.31 13.41 38.45
C VAL A 328 -32.55 14.81 37.91
N GLY A 329 -32.89 15.74 38.79
CA GLY A 329 -33.19 17.14 38.50
C GLY A 329 -34.46 17.30 37.67
N VAL A 330 -35.63 17.18 38.31
CA VAL A 330 -36.94 17.18 37.64
C VAL A 330 -37.59 18.56 37.54
N HIS A 331 -37.55 19.34 38.62
CA HIS A 331 -37.98 20.75 38.60
C HIS A 331 -37.02 21.63 39.40
N ALA A 332 -35.87 21.07 39.78
CA ALA A 332 -34.85 21.68 40.62
C ALA A 332 -33.47 21.09 40.30
N VAL A 333 -32.45 21.50 41.06
CA VAL A 333 -31.08 21.00 40.92
C VAL A 333 -30.94 19.68 41.69
N GLY A 334 -30.68 18.60 40.94
CA GLY A 334 -30.44 17.25 41.46
C GLY A 334 -29.03 16.77 41.15
N THR A 335 -28.36 16.19 42.14
CA THR A 335 -27.02 15.61 41.98
C THR A 335 -26.97 14.16 42.45
N LEU A 336 -26.30 13.31 41.66
CA LEU A 336 -25.99 11.94 42.02
C LEU A 336 -24.50 11.66 41.82
N SER A 337 -23.81 11.31 42.90
CA SER A 337 -22.40 10.89 42.88
C SER A 337 -22.28 9.38 43.05
N VAL A 338 -21.71 8.71 42.06
CA VAL A 338 -21.40 7.26 42.09
C VAL A 338 -19.89 7.12 42.12
N ASN A 339 -19.35 6.77 43.28
CA ASN A 339 -17.91 6.81 43.49
C ASN A 339 -17.34 5.64 44.31
N ALA A 340 -16.01 5.51 44.27
CA ALA A 340 -15.25 4.53 45.07
C ALA A 340 -15.77 3.07 44.99
N GLY A 341 -16.36 2.65 43.86
CA GLY A 341 -16.91 1.30 43.68
C GLY A 341 -18.43 1.17 43.86
N GLY A 342 -19.15 2.28 44.04
CA GLY A 342 -20.62 2.29 44.10
C GLY A 342 -21.27 1.85 42.78
N THR A 343 -22.45 1.25 42.85
CA THR A 343 -23.17 0.74 41.68
C THR A 343 -24.61 1.25 41.63
N VAL A 344 -25.02 1.77 40.48
CA VAL A 344 -26.40 2.18 40.19
C VAL A 344 -26.94 1.32 39.06
N ARG A 345 -28.13 0.77 39.24
CA ARG A 345 -28.86 0.02 38.21
C ARG A 345 -30.29 0.53 38.13
N ALA A 346 -30.70 0.96 36.94
CA ALA A 346 -32.08 1.31 36.65
C ALA A 346 -32.51 0.71 35.32
N ASP A 347 -33.80 0.52 35.07
CA ASP A 347 -34.29 0.20 33.73
C ASP A 347 -34.20 1.44 32.83
N ASP A 348 -34.60 2.62 33.31
CA ASP A 348 -34.41 3.90 32.62
C ASP A 348 -33.78 4.96 33.54
N VAL A 349 -32.89 5.79 32.97
CA VAL A 349 -32.25 6.93 33.66
C VAL A 349 -32.52 8.21 32.88
N THR A 350 -33.12 9.21 33.52
CA THR A 350 -33.41 10.52 32.93
C THR A 350 -32.81 11.66 33.74
N LEU A 351 -32.01 12.50 33.10
CA LEU A 351 -31.35 13.66 33.73
C LEU A 351 -31.91 14.96 33.15
N GLY A 352 -32.26 15.95 33.98
CA GLY A 352 -32.82 17.22 33.54
C GLY A 352 -34.23 17.05 32.94
N VAL A 353 -35.16 16.60 33.77
CA VAL A 353 -36.59 16.54 33.44
C VAL A 353 -37.18 17.95 33.63
N GLY A 354 -38.29 18.29 32.94
CA GLY A 354 -38.90 19.63 33.04
C GLY A 354 -38.06 20.78 32.44
N GLN A 355 -38.63 21.96 32.22
CA GLN A 355 -37.87 23.09 31.63
C GLN A 355 -36.88 23.74 32.60
N ASP A 356 -37.17 23.68 33.89
CA ASP A 356 -36.35 24.30 34.96
C ASP A 356 -35.47 23.27 35.70
N GLY A 357 -35.60 21.97 35.38
CA GLY A 357 -34.83 20.91 36.03
C GLY A 357 -33.38 20.84 35.54
N SER A 358 -32.47 20.59 36.48
CA SER A 358 -31.03 20.44 36.23
C SER A 358 -30.50 19.19 36.93
N GLY A 359 -30.26 18.13 36.17
CA GLY A 359 -29.74 16.85 36.68
C GLY A 359 -28.27 16.64 36.37
N SER A 360 -27.46 16.30 37.36
CA SER A 360 -26.04 15.95 37.17
C SER A 360 -25.71 14.62 37.83
N VAL A 361 -25.11 13.71 37.05
CA VAL A 361 -24.59 12.41 37.50
C VAL A 361 -23.08 12.37 37.27
N ALA A 362 -22.32 12.05 38.32
CA ALA A 362 -20.88 11.79 38.23
C ALA A 362 -20.59 10.33 38.57
N VAL A 363 -19.96 9.60 37.65
CA VAL A 363 -19.50 8.22 37.84
C VAL A 363 -17.97 8.22 37.84
N ALA A 364 -17.40 8.25 39.04
CA ALA A 364 -15.96 8.46 39.23
C ALA A 364 -15.30 7.32 40.01
N GLY A 365 -14.14 6.88 39.56
CA GLY A 365 -13.31 5.91 40.27
C GLY A 365 -13.51 4.48 39.77
N LYS A 366 -12.42 3.72 39.83
CA LYS A 366 -12.40 2.31 39.41
C LYS A 366 -13.45 1.49 40.15
N GLY A 367 -14.28 0.79 39.37
CA GLY A 367 -15.35 -0.07 39.89
C GLY A 367 -16.68 0.64 40.08
N SER A 368 -16.70 1.98 40.07
CA SER A 368 -17.95 2.74 40.07
C SER A 368 -18.69 2.54 38.75
N SER A 369 -20.00 2.28 38.82
CA SER A 369 -20.77 2.01 37.61
C SER A 369 -22.22 2.46 37.64
N ILE A 370 -22.71 2.87 36.48
CA ILE A 370 -24.14 3.03 36.20
C ILE A 370 -24.53 2.14 35.01
N SER A 371 -25.64 1.41 35.13
CA SER A 371 -26.16 0.55 34.07
C SER A 371 -27.65 0.78 33.89
N THR A 372 -28.08 0.99 32.64
CA THR A 372 -29.48 1.23 32.31
C THR A 372 -29.93 0.65 30.97
N GLY A 373 -31.23 0.47 30.78
CA GLY A 373 -31.88 0.19 29.50
C GLY A 373 -31.90 1.43 28.61
N THR A 374 -32.44 2.56 29.08
CA THR A 374 -32.41 3.84 28.34
C THR A 374 -31.75 4.94 29.16
N LEU A 375 -30.85 5.70 28.53
CA LEU A 375 -30.20 6.85 29.14
C LEU A 375 -30.61 8.12 28.41
N THR A 376 -31.42 8.97 29.04
CA THR A 376 -31.84 10.26 28.50
C THR A 376 -31.23 11.40 29.30
N ILE A 377 -30.50 12.29 28.63
CA ILE A 377 -29.75 13.38 29.27
C ILE A 377 -30.21 14.69 28.66
N GLY A 378 -30.78 15.57 29.48
CA GLY A 378 -31.41 16.81 29.05
C GLY A 378 -32.68 16.51 28.27
N LEU A 379 -33.70 15.95 28.94
CA LEU A 379 -34.99 15.67 28.30
C LEU A 379 -35.66 16.99 27.90
N ALA A 380 -36.03 17.83 28.87
CA ALA A 380 -36.56 19.17 28.62
C ALA A 380 -35.73 20.28 29.29
N GLY A 381 -34.89 19.90 30.26
CA GLY A 381 -34.05 20.80 31.05
C GLY A 381 -32.57 20.54 30.77
N ILE A 382 -31.72 20.74 31.78
CA ILE A 382 -30.27 20.56 31.68
C ILE A 382 -29.88 19.21 32.28
N GLY A 383 -29.29 18.32 31.48
CA GLY A 383 -28.75 17.05 31.94
C GLY A 383 -27.23 16.97 31.74
N GLN A 384 -26.55 16.38 32.72
CA GLN A 384 -25.11 16.12 32.64
C GLN A 384 -24.76 14.73 33.16
N LEU A 385 -23.98 13.99 32.39
CA LEU A 385 -23.28 12.78 32.84
C LEU A 385 -21.77 12.97 32.66
N ILE A 386 -21.01 12.75 33.74
CA ILE A 386 -19.55 12.71 33.73
C ILE A 386 -19.10 11.30 34.12
N VAL A 387 -18.31 10.67 33.26
CA VAL A 387 -17.66 9.38 33.55
C VAL A 387 -16.15 9.61 33.59
N SER A 388 -15.56 9.45 34.77
CA SER A 388 -14.16 9.80 35.01
C SER A 388 -13.43 8.80 35.90
N GLU A 389 -12.10 8.93 35.99
CA GLU A 389 -11.26 8.16 36.91
C GLU A 389 -11.46 6.63 36.83
N ALA A 390 -11.63 6.08 35.63
CA ALA A 390 -11.93 4.67 35.37
C ALA A 390 -13.33 4.18 35.81
N GLY A 391 -14.28 5.11 35.94
CA GLY A 391 -15.71 4.81 36.06
C GLY A 391 -16.31 4.23 34.77
N THR A 392 -17.46 3.57 34.88
CA THR A 392 -18.12 2.94 33.72
C THR A 392 -19.61 3.25 33.63
N ALA A 393 -20.09 3.58 32.43
CA ALA A 393 -21.51 3.71 32.13
C ALA A 393 -21.93 2.70 31.06
N ARG A 394 -23.11 2.09 31.22
CA ARG A 394 -23.70 1.18 30.23
C ARG A 394 -25.16 1.54 29.97
N SER A 395 -25.54 1.58 28.70
CA SER A 395 -26.93 1.83 28.28
C SER A 395 -27.39 0.91 27.14
N GLY A 396 -28.69 0.71 27.04
CA GLY A 396 -29.36 0.04 25.91
C GLY A 396 -29.93 0.99 24.86
N GLY A 397 -29.66 2.29 24.97
CA GLY A 397 -30.05 3.36 24.06
C GLY A 397 -29.80 4.72 24.72
N GLY A 398 -28.99 5.57 24.10
CA GLY A 398 -28.62 6.88 24.64
C GLY A 398 -29.24 8.04 23.87
N ILE A 399 -29.82 9.00 24.58
CA ILE A 399 -30.35 10.24 24.03
C ILE A 399 -29.74 11.42 24.80
N ILE A 400 -29.06 12.33 24.09
CA ILE A 400 -28.48 13.54 24.66
C ILE A 400 -29.19 14.73 24.01
N GLY A 401 -29.89 15.57 24.78
CA GLY A 401 -30.74 16.65 24.27
C GLY A 401 -32.03 16.13 23.64
N GLY A 402 -32.93 15.58 24.46
CA GLY A 402 -34.11 14.82 24.03
C GLY A 402 -35.19 15.66 23.35
N ALA A 403 -35.76 16.65 24.06
CA ALA A 403 -36.85 17.49 23.58
C ALA A 403 -36.39 18.90 23.20
N ALA A 404 -37.23 19.64 22.47
CA ALA A 404 -36.96 21.03 22.13
C ALA A 404 -36.76 21.88 23.40
N GLY A 405 -35.66 22.63 23.45
CA GLY A 405 -35.24 23.41 24.63
C GLY A 405 -34.36 22.64 25.62
N GLY A 406 -34.37 21.30 25.60
CA GLY A 406 -33.51 20.48 26.44
C GLY A 406 -32.03 20.54 26.02
N SER A 407 -31.14 20.46 27.01
CA SER A 407 -29.69 20.50 26.82
C SER A 407 -29.03 19.35 27.58
N GLY A 408 -28.43 18.41 26.84
CA GLY A 408 -27.71 17.27 27.42
C GLY A 408 -26.21 17.34 27.18
N THR A 409 -25.43 16.95 28.18
CA THR A 409 -23.97 16.84 28.08
C THR A 409 -23.47 15.50 28.63
N VAL A 410 -22.59 14.85 27.87
CA VAL A 410 -21.86 13.66 28.30
C VAL A 410 -20.38 13.91 28.15
N THR A 411 -19.61 13.69 29.21
CA THR A 411 -18.15 13.73 29.19
C THR A 411 -17.60 12.39 29.65
N VAL A 412 -16.77 11.77 28.82
CA VAL A 412 -15.98 10.58 29.17
C VAL A 412 -14.51 10.99 29.21
N ASP A 413 -13.96 11.05 30.41
CA ASP A 413 -12.65 11.67 30.69
C ASP A 413 -11.73 10.70 31.44
N GLY A 414 -10.53 10.49 30.91
CA GLY A 414 -9.47 9.77 31.61
C GLY A 414 -9.34 8.30 31.19
N ALA A 415 -8.12 7.78 31.32
CA ALA A 415 -7.80 6.40 31.00
C ALA A 415 -8.65 5.41 31.80
N GLY A 416 -9.28 4.46 31.09
CA GLY A 416 -10.14 3.43 31.66
C GLY A 416 -11.59 3.88 31.87
N SER A 417 -11.89 5.18 31.78
CA SER A 417 -13.26 5.68 31.81
C SER A 417 -13.97 5.29 30.53
N SER A 418 -15.18 4.74 30.65
CA SER A 418 -15.89 4.24 29.46
C SER A 418 -17.40 4.38 29.51
N TRP A 419 -17.99 4.63 28.34
CA TRP A 419 -19.41 4.50 28.10
C TRP A 419 -19.66 3.49 26.97
N THR A 420 -20.46 2.47 27.24
CA THR A 420 -20.88 1.48 26.24
C THR A 420 -22.39 1.51 26.04
N ASP A 421 -22.83 1.72 24.81
CA ASP A 421 -24.24 1.65 24.40
C ASP A 421 -24.47 0.50 23.41
N SER A 422 -25.48 -0.33 23.67
CA SER A 422 -25.78 -1.50 22.81
C SER A 422 -26.69 -1.19 21.62
N LYS A 423 -27.28 0.01 21.53
CA LYS A 423 -28.11 0.48 20.41
C LYS A 423 -27.53 1.78 19.83
N ALA A 424 -28.37 2.54 19.12
CA ALA A 424 -27.98 3.82 18.56
C ALA A 424 -27.97 4.89 19.65
N VAL A 425 -26.91 5.69 19.69
CA VAL A 425 -26.84 6.90 20.49
C VAL A 425 -27.23 8.10 19.62
N THR A 426 -28.19 8.87 20.11
CA THR A 426 -28.65 10.12 19.49
C THR A 426 -28.13 11.32 20.27
N ILE A 427 -27.44 12.22 19.59
CA ILE A 427 -26.84 13.43 20.14
C ILE A 427 -27.52 14.63 19.48
N GLY A 428 -28.29 15.39 20.24
CA GLY A 428 -29.21 16.40 19.76
C GLY A 428 -30.38 15.77 19.01
N ASP A 429 -31.34 15.20 19.75
CA ASP A 429 -32.54 14.61 19.15
C ASP A 429 -33.49 15.70 18.64
N ALA A 430 -34.23 16.35 19.53
CA ALA A 430 -34.93 17.61 19.26
C ALA A 430 -34.33 18.82 20.00
N GLY A 431 -33.48 18.58 20.99
CA GLY A 431 -32.74 19.60 21.75
C GLY A 431 -31.26 19.70 21.37
N SER A 432 -30.45 20.23 22.28
CA SER A 432 -28.99 20.34 22.14
C SER A 432 -28.30 19.19 22.87
N GLY A 433 -27.49 18.40 22.16
CA GLY A 433 -26.69 17.34 22.75
C GLY A 433 -25.20 17.53 22.52
N ILE A 434 -24.39 17.28 23.55
CA ILE A 434 -22.93 17.34 23.48
C ILE A 434 -22.33 16.05 24.03
N LEU A 435 -21.44 15.43 23.25
CA LEU A 435 -20.58 14.33 23.68
C LEU A 435 -19.11 14.75 23.61
N THR A 436 -18.39 14.61 24.71
CA THR A 436 -16.96 14.89 24.80
C THR A 436 -16.22 13.62 25.24
N VAL A 437 -15.20 13.22 24.48
CA VAL A 437 -14.35 12.07 24.78
C VAL A 437 -12.90 12.54 24.82
N VAL A 438 -12.32 12.57 26.01
CA VAL A 438 -11.02 13.21 26.26
C VAL A 438 -10.10 12.41 27.17
N ASN A 439 -8.81 12.74 27.14
CA ASN A 439 -7.77 12.19 28.02
C ASN A 439 -7.76 10.65 28.09
N ALA A 440 -7.85 9.97 26.94
CA ALA A 440 -7.93 8.51 26.82
C ALA A 440 -9.25 7.87 27.31
N GLY A 441 -10.33 8.66 27.35
CA GLY A 441 -11.69 8.15 27.52
C GLY A 441 -12.15 7.34 26.31
N ARG A 442 -13.11 6.42 26.54
CA ARG A 442 -13.61 5.53 25.48
C ARG A 442 -15.13 5.49 25.41
N VAL A 443 -15.67 5.64 24.21
CA VAL A 443 -17.10 5.45 23.91
C VAL A 443 -17.25 4.35 22.87
N ASP A 444 -18.10 3.36 23.13
CA ASP A 444 -18.45 2.31 22.18
C ASP A 444 -19.98 2.28 22.00
N THR A 445 -20.46 2.41 20.78
CA THR A 445 -21.89 2.48 20.43
C THR A 445 -22.21 1.54 19.27
N ASN A 446 -23.46 1.06 19.16
CA ASN A 446 -23.86 0.32 17.96
C ASN A 446 -24.04 1.25 16.75
N ALA A 447 -24.57 2.46 16.92
CA ALA A 447 -24.63 3.49 15.89
C ALA A 447 -24.63 4.88 16.53
N GLY A 448 -24.36 5.92 15.73
CA GLY A 448 -24.33 7.31 16.19
C GLY A 448 -25.16 8.20 15.28
N ILE A 449 -26.00 9.06 15.85
CA ILE A 449 -26.82 10.03 15.13
C ILE A 449 -26.63 11.40 15.78
N LEU A 450 -26.08 12.37 15.05
CA LEU A 450 -25.98 13.76 15.51
C LEU A 450 -27.01 14.63 14.77
N GLY A 451 -27.74 15.48 15.50
CA GLY A 451 -28.75 16.38 14.93
C GLY A 451 -29.88 15.61 14.25
N ASN A 452 -30.67 14.88 15.04
CA ASN A 452 -31.62 13.89 14.51
C ASN A 452 -32.83 14.54 13.82
N THR A 453 -33.54 15.41 14.53
CA THR A 453 -34.74 16.12 14.04
C THR A 453 -34.40 17.54 13.58
N ALA A 454 -35.35 18.23 12.95
CA ALA A 454 -35.12 19.56 12.36
C ALA A 454 -34.68 20.65 13.37
N THR A 455 -35.02 20.51 14.66
CA THR A 455 -34.59 21.42 15.73
C THR A 455 -33.39 20.89 16.52
N GLY A 456 -33.03 19.61 16.32
CA GLY A 456 -31.94 18.97 17.04
C GLY A 456 -30.57 19.50 16.63
N SER A 457 -29.72 19.75 17.63
CA SER A 457 -28.33 20.16 17.44
C SER A 457 -27.38 19.23 18.17
N GLY A 458 -26.59 18.44 17.43
CA GLY A 458 -25.66 17.47 18.00
C GLY A 458 -24.20 17.88 17.83
N THR A 459 -23.43 17.92 18.92
CA THR A 459 -21.98 18.12 18.88
C THR A 459 -21.25 16.93 19.48
N ALA A 460 -20.22 16.42 18.80
CA ALA A 460 -19.31 15.44 19.35
C ALA A 460 -17.86 15.92 19.20
N HIS A 461 -17.06 15.75 20.24
CA HIS A 461 -15.65 16.12 20.27
C HIS A 461 -14.81 14.98 20.84
N ILE A 462 -13.87 14.48 20.04
CA ILE A 462 -12.91 13.45 20.44
C ILE A 462 -11.52 14.08 20.39
N ALA A 463 -10.89 14.26 21.55
CA ALA A 463 -9.59 14.91 21.65
C ALA A 463 -8.66 14.24 22.64
N GLY A 464 -7.36 14.36 22.39
CA GLY A 464 -6.31 13.76 23.22
C GLY A 464 -5.92 12.36 22.76
N GLU A 465 -4.65 12.05 22.89
CA GLU A 465 -4.09 10.74 22.55
C GLU A 465 -4.79 9.62 23.34
N GLY A 466 -5.20 8.57 22.62
CA GLY A 466 -5.89 7.42 23.21
C GLY A 466 -7.40 7.61 23.41
N SER A 467 -7.95 8.81 23.18
CA SER A 467 -9.40 9.03 23.22
C SER A 467 -10.06 8.41 22.00
N VAL A 468 -11.04 7.53 22.20
CA VAL A 468 -11.65 6.76 21.09
C VAL A 468 -13.17 6.76 21.18
N TRP A 469 -13.81 7.03 20.04
CA TRP A 469 -15.21 6.67 19.82
C TRP A 469 -15.33 5.60 18.73
N THR A 470 -15.97 4.47 19.05
CA THR A 470 -16.23 3.39 18.09
C THR A 470 -17.73 3.23 17.87
N ASN A 471 -18.16 3.31 16.61
CA ASN A 471 -19.49 2.94 16.15
C ASN A 471 -19.41 1.60 15.40
N ALA A 472 -20.08 0.55 15.90
CA ALA A 472 -20.13 -0.73 15.21
C ALA A 472 -20.91 -0.68 13.88
N GLY A 473 -21.85 0.25 13.76
CA GLY A 473 -22.70 0.53 12.63
C GLY A 473 -22.44 1.91 12.00
N ALA A 474 -23.45 2.45 11.30
CA ALA A 474 -23.32 3.70 10.57
C ALA A 474 -23.33 4.93 11.50
N LEU A 475 -22.54 5.94 11.15
CA LEU A 475 -22.54 7.24 11.78
C LEU A 475 -23.28 8.26 10.89
N THR A 476 -24.28 8.94 11.46
CA THR A 476 -25.03 10.00 10.78
C THR A 476 -24.72 11.34 11.43
N ILE A 477 -24.25 12.31 10.64
CA ILE A 477 -23.87 13.64 11.11
C ILE A 477 -24.79 14.65 10.41
N GLY A 478 -25.74 15.23 11.14
CA GLY A 478 -26.74 16.13 10.60
C GLY A 478 -27.78 15.33 9.83
N ASN A 479 -28.66 14.63 10.57
CA ASN A 479 -29.73 13.83 9.97
C ASN A 479 -30.78 14.74 9.32
N ALA A 480 -31.71 15.31 10.11
CA ALA A 480 -32.58 16.41 9.69
C ALA A 480 -32.22 17.75 10.37
N GLY A 481 -31.40 17.72 11.42
CA GLY A 481 -30.96 18.89 12.18
C GLY A 481 -29.53 19.32 11.86
N THR A 482 -28.92 20.07 12.79
CA THR A 482 -27.54 20.54 12.69
C THR A 482 -26.58 19.65 13.47
N ALA A 483 -25.39 19.38 12.93
CA ALA A 483 -24.39 18.61 13.64
C ALA A 483 -22.95 19.08 13.40
N LEU A 484 -22.13 18.96 14.44
CA LEU A 484 -20.69 19.17 14.40
C LEU A 484 -19.96 17.98 15.03
N LEU A 485 -19.02 17.39 14.29
CA LEU A 485 -18.09 16.39 14.79
C LEU A 485 -16.67 16.95 14.68
N ASN A 486 -15.95 17.03 15.80
CA ASN A 486 -14.55 17.42 15.85
C ASN A 486 -13.70 16.23 16.34
N ILE A 487 -12.64 15.92 15.60
CA ILE A 487 -11.62 14.95 15.99
C ILE A 487 -10.29 15.64 15.90
N ASP A 488 -9.67 15.90 17.04
CA ASP A 488 -8.38 16.58 17.06
C ASP A 488 -7.44 16.08 18.15
N THR A 489 -6.24 16.67 18.20
CA THR A 489 -5.26 16.43 19.26
C THR A 489 -4.97 14.93 19.51
N GLY A 490 -4.92 14.12 18.45
CA GLY A 490 -4.66 12.68 18.54
C GLY A 490 -5.88 11.78 18.80
N GLY A 491 -7.09 12.34 18.80
CA GLY A 491 -8.34 11.61 18.96
C GLY A 491 -8.63 10.65 17.79
N ALA A 492 -9.38 9.58 18.05
CA ALA A 492 -9.72 8.58 17.03
C ALA A 492 -11.21 8.24 16.97
N LEU A 493 -11.73 8.08 15.75
CA LEU A 493 -13.07 7.60 15.46
C LEU A 493 -13.02 6.37 14.55
N VAL A 494 -13.84 5.37 14.85
CA VAL A 494 -14.11 4.24 13.95
C VAL A 494 -15.61 4.14 13.69
N SER A 495 -16.02 3.96 12.44
CA SER A 495 -17.41 3.69 12.07
C SER A 495 -17.52 2.64 10.96
N ALA A 496 -18.66 1.97 10.84
CA ALA A 496 -18.89 1.03 9.73
C ALA A 496 -19.07 1.75 8.38
N ALA A 497 -19.78 2.88 8.40
CA ALA A 497 -20.00 3.78 7.26
C ALA A 497 -20.37 5.17 7.82
N ALA A 498 -20.49 6.18 6.95
CA ALA A 498 -20.95 7.49 7.40
C ALA A 498 -21.79 8.26 6.37
N SER A 499 -22.72 9.07 6.87
CA SER A 499 -23.48 10.04 6.09
C SER A 499 -23.47 11.40 6.78
N ILE A 500 -23.02 12.44 6.07
CA ILE A 500 -22.95 13.81 6.57
C ILE A 500 -23.99 14.65 5.80
N GLY A 501 -24.95 15.27 6.48
CA GLY A 501 -26.09 15.93 5.83
C GLY A 501 -27.04 14.91 5.17
N SER A 502 -27.64 14.04 5.97
CA SER A 502 -28.35 12.85 5.48
C SER A 502 -29.71 13.14 4.83
N LYS A 503 -30.61 13.86 5.51
CA LYS A 503 -31.96 14.18 5.02
C LYS A 503 -32.04 15.61 4.50
N ALA A 504 -33.10 15.89 3.73
CA ALA A 504 -33.41 17.25 3.29
C ALA A 504 -33.53 18.20 4.50
N GLY A 505 -32.87 19.35 4.43
CA GLY A 505 -32.79 20.33 5.53
C GLY A 505 -31.69 20.04 6.58
N GLY A 506 -31.19 18.80 6.66
CA GLY A 506 -30.10 18.44 7.56
C GLY A 506 -28.77 19.08 7.16
N SER A 507 -27.98 19.49 8.16
CA SER A 507 -26.68 20.14 7.98
C SER A 507 -25.63 19.51 8.88
N GLY A 508 -24.69 18.77 8.32
CA GLY A 508 -23.60 18.12 9.06
C GLY A 508 -22.24 18.68 8.69
N THR A 509 -21.39 18.89 9.70
CA THR A 509 -19.96 19.20 9.52
C THR A 509 -19.12 18.21 10.33
N ALA A 510 -18.10 17.64 9.71
CA ALA A 510 -17.07 16.87 10.38
C ALA A 510 -15.69 17.48 10.11
N VAL A 511 -14.90 17.68 11.16
CA VAL A 511 -13.54 18.22 11.10
C VAL A 511 -12.59 17.23 11.76
N ILE A 512 -11.59 16.79 11.01
CA ILE A 512 -10.45 16.03 11.52
C ILE A 512 -9.22 16.92 11.40
N ALA A 513 -8.58 17.25 12.51
CA ALA A 513 -7.48 18.20 12.56
C ALA A 513 -6.37 17.74 13.50
N GLY A 514 -5.13 18.15 13.24
CA GLY A 514 -3.98 17.85 14.09
C GLY A 514 -3.35 16.49 13.78
N SER A 515 -2.04 16.43 13.98
CA SER A 515 -1.26 15.21 13.80
C SER A 515 -1.72 14.11 14.76
N GLY A 516 -1.79 12.88 14.25
CA GLY A 516 -2.24 11.71 15.02
C GLY A 516 -3.76 11.52 15.07
N SER A 517 -4.54 12.58 14.81
CA SER A 517 -6.00 12.48 14.75
C SER A 517 -6.46 11.63 13.57
N SER A 518 -7.42 10.73 13.80
CA SER A 518 -7.84 9.78 12.77
C SER A 518 -9.32 9.43 12.75
N TRP A 519 -9.86 9.22 11.55
CA TRP A 519 -11.16 8.60 11.34
C TRP A 519 -11.07 7.44 10.35
N ILE A 520 -11.44 6.24 10.79
CA ILE A 520 -11.54 5.05 9.94
C ILE A 520 -13.02 4.70 9.72
N ALA A 521 -13.51 4.91 8.50
CA ALA A 521 -14.77 4.38 8.02
C ALA A 521 -14.52 3.07 7.24
N ARG A 522 -15.05 1.97 7.77
CA ARG A 522 -14.95 0.61 7.18
C ARG A 522 -15.86 0.39 5.96
N GLY A 523 -16.47 1.45 5.46
CA GLY A 523 -17.42 1.45 4.35
C GLY A 523 -17.41 2.81 3.66
N ALA A 524 -18.50 3.12 2.96
CA ALA A 524 -18.62 4.36 2.21
C ALA A 524 -18.88 5.56 3.15
N VAL A 525 -18.37 6.73 2.74
CA VAL A 525 -18.67 8.02 3.36
C VAL A 525 -19.42 8.89 2.36
N THR A 526 -20.65 9.27 2.69
CA THR A 526 -21.46 10.16 1.87
C THR A 526 -21.46 11.56 2.48
N ILE A 527 -21.12 12.57 1.68
CA ILE A 527 -21.05 13.99 2.08
C ILE A 527 -22.12 14.75 1.32
N GLY A 528 -23.16 15.18 2.01
CA GLY A 528 -24.38 15.74 1.43
C GLY A 528 -25.19 14.67 0.72
N ASP A 529 -25.99 13.87 1.45
CA ASP A 529 -26.86 12.88 0.80
C ASP A 529 -28.08 13.57 0.17
N GLN A 530 -29.04 13.99 1.01
CA GLN A 530 -30.15 14.87 0.62
C GLN A 530 -30.02 16.28 1.23
N GLY A 531 -29.16 16.45 2.23
CA GLY A 531 -28.93 17.70 2.96
C GLY A 531 -27.60 18.37 2.58
N THR A 532 -27.08 19.20 3.49
CA THR A 532 -25.77 19.85 3.36
C THR A 532 -24.74 19.11 4.22
N GLY A 533 -23.70 18.57 3.59
CA GLY A 533 -22.59 17.92 4.27
C GLY A 533 -21.27 18.63 4.01
N ARG A 534 -20.45 18.76 5.04
CA ARG A 534 -19.07 19.24 4.95
C ARG A 534 -18.14 18.29 5.70
N LEU A 535 -17.01 17.95 5.08
CA LEU A 535 -15.93 17.20 5.70
C LEU A 535 -14.61 17.94 5.47
N ASP A 536 -13.90 18.21 6.56
CA ASP A 536 -12.58 18.81 6.56
C ASP A 536 -11.56 17.80 7.09
N VAL A 537 -10.58 17.44 6.27
CA VAL A 537 -9.42 16.60 6.65
C VAL A 537 -8.19 17.48 6.54
N ILE A 538 -7.73 17.98 7.69
CA ILE A 538 -6.74 19.05 7.76
C ILE A 538 -5.64 18.81 8.81
N ASP A 539 -4.63 19.67 8.79
CA ASP A 539 -3.56 19.80 9.80
C ASP A 539 -2.83 18.49 10.13
N GLY A 540 -2.48 17.72 9.10
CA GLY A 540 -1.75 16.45 9.24
C GLY A 540 -2.57 15.27 9.76
N SER A 541 -3.91 15.40 9.81
CA SER A 541 -4.81 14.32 10.19
C SER A 541 -4.98 13.26 9.09
N ARG A 542 -5.54 12.09 9.46
CA ARG A 542 -5.76 10.98 8.52
C ARG A 542 -7.20 10.47 8.53
N MET A 543 -7.82 10.40 7.36
CA MET A 543 -9.09 9.72 7.15
C MET A 543 -8.92 8.51 6.23
N VAL A 544 -9.59 7.41 6.57
CA VAL A 544 -9.66 6.21 5.73
C VAL A 544 -11.13 5.90 5.43
N ALA A 545 -11.51 5.89 4.15
CA ALA A 545 -12.83 5.51 3.66
C ALA A 545 -12.73 4.29 2.73
N THR A 546 -12.83 3.10 3.30
CA THR A 546 -12.58 1.85 2.55
C THR A 546 -13.64 1.52 1.49
N GLY A 547 -14.86 2.06 1.61
CA GLY A 547 -15.92 1.91 0.62
C GLY A 547 -16.02 3.07 -0.39
N GLY A 548 -15.12 4.05 -0.33
CA GLY A 548 -15.17 5.24 -1.17
C GLY A 548 -15.83 6.45 -0.51
N VAL A 549 -15.66 7.62 -1.12
CA VAL A 549 -16.28 8.89 -0.73
C VAL A 549 -17.21 9.35 -1.85
N LEU A 550 -18.50 9.49 -1.54
CA LEU A 550 -19.52 10.04 -2.43
C LEU A 550 -19.88 11.47 -1.99
N VAL A 551 -19.76 12.43 -2.89
CA VAL A 551 -20.06 13.84 -2.63
C VAL A 551 -21.35 14.24 -3.36
N ALA A 552 -22.34 14.76 -2.64
CA ALA A 552 -23.62 15.22 -3.16
C ALA A 552 -24.44 14.11 -3.85
N SER A 553 -24.85 13.09 -3.10
CA SER A 553 -25.50 11.87 -3.60
C SER A 553 -26.78 12.14 -4.41
N GLN A 554 -27.74 12.87 -3.83
CA GLN A 554 -29.04 13.17 -4.45
C GLN A 554 -29.09 14.58 -5.03
N VAL A 555 -30.07 14.83 -5.91
CA VAL A 555 -30.22 16.12 -6.65
C VAL A 555 -30.26 17.35 -5.73
N ALA A 556 -30.91 17.23 -4.56
CA ALA A 556 -30.99 18.33 -3.58
C ALA A 556 -29.77 18.41 -2.64
N GLY A 557 -28.92 17.36 -2.62
CA GLY A 557 -27.77 17.25 -1.74
C GLY A 557 -26.68 18.25 -2.11
N LYS A 558 -25.99 18.77 -1.08
CA LYS A 558 -24.83 19.67 -1.22
C LYS A 558 -23.68 19.09 -0.42
N GLY A 559 -22.62 18.67 -1.08
CA GLY A 559 -21.46 18.06 -0.45
C GLY A 559 -20.21 18.91 -0.64
N THR A 560 -19.49 19.19 0.44
CA THR A 560 -18.17 19.83 0.39
C THR A 560 -17.13 18.96 1.09
N LEU A 561 -16.08 18.57 0.37
CA LEU A 561 -14.88 17.96 0.95
C LEU A 561 -13.73 18.95 0.87
N ASN A 562 -13.04 19.21 1.98
CA ASN A 562 -11.79 19.97 1.98
C ASN A 562 -10.66 19.09 2.50
N LEU A 563 -9.59 19.04 1.72
CA LEU A 563 -8.40 18.28 2.04
C LEU A 563 -7.23 19.26 2.01
N GLY A 564 -6.67 19.60 3.17
CA GLY A 564 -5.64 20.63 3.22
C GLY A 564 -4.71 20.57 4.42
N SER A 565 -3.75 21.49 4.49
CA SER A 565 -2.74 21.55 5.57
C SER A 565 -2.10 20.19 5.90
N GLN A 566 -1.71 19.42 4.88
CA GLN A 566 -1.15 18.05 4.98
C GLN A 566 -2.14 16.96 5.46
N GLY A 567 -3.45 17.22 5.46
CA GLY A 567 -4.45 16.18 5.69
C GLY A 567 -4.41 15.09 4.62
N GLU A 568 -4.53 13.82 5.04
CA GLU A 568 -4.51 12.65 4.16
C GLU A 568 -5.88 11.96 4.13
N LEU A 569 -6.45 11.80 2.92
CA LEU A 569 -7.62 10.97 2.68
C LEU A 569 -7.18 9.71 1.92
N GLN A 570 -7.28 8.55 2.57
CA GLN A 570 -7.15 7.25 1.92
C GLN A 570 -8.54 6.74 1.53
N THR A 571 -8.77 6.43 0.26
CA THR A 571 -10.09 6.01 -0.21
C THR A 571 -10.02 5.01 -1.36
N LEU A 572 -11.09 4.23 -1.54
CA LEU A 572 -11.27 3.38 -2.72
C LEU A 572 -11.63 4.22 -3.97
N ALA A 573 -12.39 5.29 -3.78
CA ALA A 573 -12.82 6.20 -4.83
C ALA A 573 -13.25 7.55 -4.24
N LEU A 574 -13.24 8.60 -5.04
CA LEU A 574 -13.85 9.89 -4.79
C LEU A 574 -14.80 10.18 -5.94
N THR A 575 -16.10 10.20 -5.68
CA THR A 575 -17.12 10.30 -6.74
C THR A 575 -18.13 11.39 -6.44
N ALA A 576 -18.60 12.10 -7.46
CA ALA A 576 -19.75 12.98 -7.34
C ALA A 576 -21.06 12.24 -7.60
N GLY A 577 -22.11 12.58 -6.86
CA GLY A 577 -23.47 12.16 -7.11
C GLY A 577 -24.23 13.14 -8.00
N LYS A 578 -25.56 13.21 -7.81
CA LYS A 578 -26.46 14.02 -8.65
C LYS A 578 -26.62 15.48 -8.17
N GLY A 579 -26.12 15.80 -6.98
CA GLY A 579 -26.29 17.10 -6.35
C GLY A 579 -25.13 18.07 -6.62
N THR A 580 -25.03 19.11 -5.78
CA THR A 580 -23.93 20.09 -5.84
C THR A 580 -22.72 19.57 -5.06
N ALA A 581 -21.78 18.95 -5.77
CA ALA A 581 -20.51 18.50 -5.21
C ALA A 581 -19.42 19.58 -5.33
N GLN A 582 -18.62 19.76 -4.29
CA GLN A 582 -17.39 20.55 -4.30
C GLN A 582 -16.30 19.81 -3.52
N VAL A 583 -15.10 19.74 -4.09
CA VAL A 583 -13.89 19.27 -3.42
C VAL A 583 -12.82 20.35 -3.57
N ASN A 584 -12.19 20.71 -2.46
CA ASN A 584 -11.10 21.66 -2.43
C ASN A 584 -9.83 21.00 -1.89
N PHE A 585 -8.73 21.19 -2.61
CA PHE A 585 -7.42 20.67 -2.23
C PHE A 585 -6.48 21.84 -1.92
N ASN A 586 -5.91 21.87 -0.72
CA ASN A 586 -4.99 22.94 -0.30
C ASN A 586 -3.87 22.39 0.57
N VAL A 587 -2.81 21.87 -0.06
CA VAL A 587 -1.77 21.07 0.61
C VAL A 587 -2.32 19.69 1.05
N GLY A 588 -3.26 19.13 0.29
CA GLY A 588 -3.93 17.86 0.61
C GLY A 588 -3.30 16.63 -0.05
N VAL A 589 -3.38 15.45 0.61
CA VAL A 589 -2.92 14.16 0.07
C VAL A 589 -4.10 13.21 -0.14
N LEU A 590 -4.42 12.90 -1.40
CA LEU A 590 -5.40 11.89 -1.76
C LEU A 590 -4.67 10.58 -2.09
N LYS A 591 -4.97 9.51 -1.37
CA LYS A 591 -4.25 8.23 -1.48
C LYS A 591 -5.18 7.08 -1.84
N ALA A 592 -4.76 6.26 -2.81
CA ALA A 592 -5.52 5.12 -3.27
C ALA A 592 -5.39 3.89 -2.35
N LEU A 593 -6.46 3.12 -2.21
CA LEU A 593 -6.49 1.86 -1.47
C LEU A 593 -6.44 0.60 -2.37
N ALA A 594 -6.75 0.73 -3.66
CA ALA A 594 -6.76 -0.37 -4.63
C ALA A 594 -6.69 0.16 -6.08
N ASN A 595 -6.51 -0.76 -7.04
CA ASN A 595 -6.69 -0.46 -8.46
C ASN A 595 -8.14 0.01 -8.73
N ASN A 596 -8.31 1.14 -9.41
CA ASN A 596 -9.63 1.66 -9.73
C ASN A 596 -9.62 2.63 -10.94
N ASP A 597 -10.19 2.21 -12.06
CA ASP A 597 -10.28 3.01 -13.29
C ASP A 597 -11.33 4.13 -13.22
N ALA A 598 -12.08 4.22 -12.12
CA ALA A 598 -13.00 5.31 -11.82
C ALA A 598 -12.66 5.97 -10.47
N PHE A 599 -11.38 5.99 -10.09
CA PHE A 599 -10.90 6.50 -8.80
C PHE A 599 -11.40 7.92 -8.52
N ILE A 600 -11.39 8.82 -9.51
CA ILE A 600 -12.07 10.12 -9.43
C ILE A 600 -13.06 10.25 -10.60
N SER A 601 -14.36 10.34 -10.31
CA SER A 601 -15.39 10.33 -11.35
C SER A 601 -16.65 11.14 -10.99
N GLY A 602 -17.42 11.54 -12.00
CA GLY A 602 -18.68 12.25 -11.85
C GLY A 602 -18.59 13.77 -11.64
N PHE A 603 -17.40 14.33 -11.39
CA PHE A 603 -17.24 15.77 -11.23
C PHE A 603 -17.11 16.47 -12.59
N SER A 604 -17.54 17.73 -12.64
CA SER A 604 -17.54 18.59 -13.83
C SER A 604 -17.18 20.03 -13.49
N GLY A 605 -16.81 20.83 -14.50
CA GLY A 605 -16.50 22.25 -14.29
C GLY A 605 -15.44 22.46 -13.22
N THR A 606 -15.73 23.32 -12.23
CA THR A 606 -14.80 23.70 -11.15
C THR A 606 -14.98 22.91 -9.85
N GLN A 607 -15.68 21.77 -9.89
CA GLN A 607 -16.04 21.02 -8.69
C GLN A 607 -14.82 20.36 -8.02
N LEU A 608 -13.75 20.08 -8.78
CA LEU A 608 -12.45 19.66 -8.24
C LEU A 608 -11.48 20.84 -8.34
N ASN A 609 -11.28 21.54 -7.21
CA ASN A 609 -10.53 22.78 -7.15
C ASN A 609 -9.22 22.60 -6.38
N ILE A 610 -8.09 22.70 -7.07
CA ILE A 610 -6.75 22.75 -6.51
C ILE A 610 -6.43 24.20 -6.16
N GLN A 611 -6.43 24.52 -4.87
CA GLN A 611 -6.05 25.83 -4.34
C GLN A 611 -4.52 25.98 -4.30
N ALA A 612 -4.04 27.18 -3.97
CA ALA A 612 -2.63 27.56 -4.03
C ALA A 612 -1.65 26.64 -3.26
N GLY A 613 -2.14 25.88 -2.27
CA GLY A 613 -1.34 24.91 -1.52
C GLY A 613 -1.09 23.57 -2.22
N ASN A 614 -1.64 23.34 -3.42
CA ASN A 614 -1.43 22.14 -4.25
C ASN A 614 -2.22 20.90 -3.81
N LEU A 615 -2.31 19.92 -4.70
CA LEU A 615 -2.85 18.57 -4.49
C LEU A 615 -1.73 17.55 -4.69
N THR A 616 -1.60 16.60 -3.77
CA THR A 616 -0.82 15.38 -3.99
C THR A 616 -1.77 14.20 -4.20
N ILE A 617 -1.61 13.45 -5.29
CA ILE A 617 -2.25 12.16 -5.51
C ILE A 617 -1.19 11.07 -5.33
N ASP A 618 -1.35 10.25 -4.29
CA ASP A 618 -0.54 9.05 -4.05
C ASP A 618 -1.28 7.81 -4.58
N ASN A 619 -0.81 7.28 -5.70
CA ASN A 619 -1.38 6.07 -6.29
C ASN A 619 -1.04 4.81 -5.48
N ALA A 620 -0.14 4.88 -4.49
CA ALA A 620 0.23 3.81 -3.57
C ALA A 620 0.60 2.47 -4.23
N GLY A 621 1.10 2.48 -5.48
CA GLY A 621 1.43 1.27 -6.23
C GLY A 621 0.28 0.72 -7.10
N PHE A 622 -0.88 1.37 -7.11
CA PHE A 622 -2.05 0.96 -7.87
C PHE A 622 -2.17 1.69 -9.21
N ARG A 623 -2.90 1.07 -10.15
CA ARG A 623 -3.41 1.73 -11.36
C ARG A 623 -4.75 2.39 -11.04
N ILE A 624 -4.80 3.71 -11.13
CA ILE A 624 -5.98 4.52 -10.88
C ILE A 624 -6.22 5.49 -12.03
N ALA A 625 -7.47 5.87 -12.26
CA ALA A 625 -7.80 6.87 -13.27
C ALA A 625 -8.81 7.92 -12.77
N THR A 626 -8.66 9.13 -13.30
CA THR A 626 -9.64 10.21 -13.16
C THR A 626 -10.29 10.48 -14.51
N SER A 627 -11.62 10.44 -14.56
CA SER A 627 -12.41 10.89 -15.71
C SER A 627 -12.95 12.32 -15.52
N SER A 628 -12.62 12.95 -14.39
CA SER A 628 -13.12 14.28 -14.04
C SER A 628 -12.01 15.33 -14.18
N PRO A 629 -12.33 16.55 -14.65
CA PRO A 629 -11.34 17.61 -14.82
C PRO A 629 -10.86 18.15 -13.46
N LEU A 630 -9.55 18.24 -13.28
CA LEU A 630 -8.93 18.99 -12.18
C LEU A 630 -8.74 20.45 -12.59
N THR A 631 -9.17 21.39 -11.75
CA THR A 631 -9.14 22.84 -12.00
C THR A 631 -8.52 23.59 -10.83
N GLY A 632 -8.31 24.90 -10.94
CA GLY A 632 -7.85 25.75 -9.84
C GLY A 632 -6.52 26.45 -10.11
N SER A 633 -5.94 27.08 -9.09
CA SER A 633 -4.70 27.87 -9.20
C SER A 633 -3.44 27.13 -8.74
N GLY A 634 -3.58 26.04 -7.98
CA GLY A 634 -2.46 25.27 -7.45
C GLY A 634 -1.92 24.20 -8.41
N ALA A 635 -0.86 23.54 -7.94
CA ALA A 635 -0.15 22.49 -8.67
C ALA A 635 -0.66 21.07 -8.34
N LEU A 636 -0.39 20.13 -9.23
CA LEU A 636 -0.56 18.69 -9.01
C LEU A 636 0.79 18.02 -8.75
N VAL A 637 0.87 17.20 -7.70
CA VAL A 637 1.96 16.26 -7.47
C VAL A 637 1.43 14.84 -7.61
N SER A 638 1.95 14.08 -8.55
CA SER A 638 1.67 12.64 -8.72
C SER A 638 2.80 11.83 -8.11
N GLN A 639 2.48 10.88 -7.23
CA GLN A 639 3.45 10.02 -6.56
C GLN A 639 2.92 8.60 -6.32
N GLY A 640 3.82 7.72 -5.86
CA GLY A 640 3.55 6.29 -5.66
C GLY A 640 4.06 5.49 -6.86
N SER A 641 4.43 4.22 -6.65
CA SER A 641 5.07 3.37 -7.67
C SER A 641 4.12 2.88 -8.79
N GLY A 642 2.83 3.18 -8.69
CA GLY A 642 1.77 2.78 -9.63
C GLY A 642 1.57 3.78 -10.77
N MET A 643 0.35 3.82 -11.31
CA MET A 643 -0.03 4.61 -12.47
C MET A 643 -1.28 5.45 -12.19
N LEU A 644 -1.18 6.76 -12.37
CA LEU A 644 -2.31 7.68 -12.43
C LEU A 644 -2.62 8.03 -13.89
N ILE A 645 -3.85 7.79 -14.33
CA ILE A 645 -4.33 8.17 -15.66
C ILE A 645 -5.28 9.36 -15.54
N THR A 646 -5.06 10.43 -16.30
CA THR A 646 -5.97 11.58 -16.40
C THR A 646 -6.69 11.57 -17.75
N ASN A 647 -7.99 11.25 -17.75
CA ASN A 647 -8.81 11.06 -18.96
C ASN A 647 -9.72 12.28 -19.28
N ALA A 648 -9.44 13.42 -18.66
CA ALA A 648 -10.14 14.69 -18.87
C ALA A 648 -9.16 15.80 -19.26
N ASP A 649 -9.70 16.95 -19.67
CA ASP A 649 -8.94 18.19 -19.77
C ASP A 649 -8.77 18.81 -18.37
N ASN A 650 -7.53 18.90 -17.89
CA ASN A 650 -7.19 19.42 -16.57
C ASN A 650 -6.60 20.83 -16.72
N SER A 651 -7.35 21.83 -16.28
CA SER A 651 -7.09 23.25 -16.56
C SER A 651 -6.52 24.02 -15.37
N TYR A 652 -5.97 23.35 -14.36
CA TYR A 652 -5.35 24.02 -13.22
C TYR A 652 -4.09 24.79 -13.64
N ALA A 653 -3.91 26.01 -13.12
CA ALA A 653 -2.86 26.91 -13.58
C ALA A 653 -1.46 26.62 -12.98
N GLY A 654 -1.41 25.95 -11.82
CA GLY A 654 -0.14 25.56 -11.20
C GLY A 654 0.58 24.45 -11.97
N GLY A 655 1.84 24.21 -11.60
CA GLY A 655 2.66 23.20 -12.27
C GLY A 655 2.19 21.76 -12.04
N THR A 656 2.81 20.81 -12.73
CA THR A 656 2.62 19.38 -12.50
C THR A 656 3.95 18.73 -12.20
N ARG A 657 4.08 18.03 -11.07
CA ARG A 657 5.27 17.24 -10.75
C ARG A 657 4.94 15.76 -10.70
N VAL A 658 5.60 14.97 -11.53
CA VAL A 658 5.62 13.52 -11.42
C VAL A 658 6.81 13.15 -10.54
N ALA A 659 6.53 12.90 -9.26
CA ALA A 659 7.56 12.62 -8.26
C ALA A 659 8.04 11.16 -8.32
N SER A 660 7.14 10.22 -8.59
CA SER A 660 7.41 8.79 -8.75
C SER A 660 6.28 8.10 -9.53
N GLY A 661 6.54 6.89 -10.02
CA GLY A 661 5.57 6.11 -10.80
C GLY A 661 5.25 6.71 -12.15
N ILE A 662 4.04 6.45 -12.64
CA ILE A 662 3.58 6.86 -13.97
C ILE A 662 2.42 7.85 -13.85
N LEU A 663 2.52 8.99 -14.53
CA LEU A 663 1.38 9.85 -14.88
C LEU A 663 1.09 9.71 -16.37
N ALA A 664 -0.07 9.17 -16.73
CA ALA A 664 -0.51 9.07 -18.12
C ALA A 664 -1.64 10.09 -18.39
N VAL A 665 -1.42 11.02 -19.32
CA VAL A 665 -2.43 11.96 -19.80
C VAL A 665 -3.13 11.32 -21.00
N GLY A 666 -4.35 10.86 -20.78
CA GLY A 666 -5.15 10.15 -21.77
C GLY A 666 -4.70 8.71 -22.03
N ASP A 667 -5.67 7.81 -22.05
CA ASP A 667 -5.55 6.49 -22.67
C ASP A 667 -6.00 6.51 -24.15
N ALA A 668 -5.98 5.35 -24.82
CA ALA A 668 -6.34 5.25 -26.23
C ALA A 668 -7.78 5.67 -26.56
N ALA A 669 -8.71 5.56 -25.60
CA ALA A 669 -10.09 6.02 -25.76
C ALA A 669 -10.24 7.52 -25.48
N HIS A 670 -9.29 8.12 -24.75
CA HIS A 670 -9.30 9.51 -24.33
C HIS A 670 -8.07 10.29 -24.82
N ALA A 671 -7.70 10.13 -26.09
CA ALA A 671 -6.60 10.88 -26.72
C ALA A 671 -6.78 12.42 -26.70
N GLY A 672 -7.99 12.90 -26.41
CA GLY A 672 -8.27 14.33 -26.19
C GLY A 672 -8.00 14.85 -24.77
N ALA A 673 -7.58 13.99 -23.83
CA ALA A 673 -7.24 14.41 -22.48
C ALA A 673 -6.02 15.34 -22.48
N ALA A 674 -5.99 16.28 -21.53
CA ALA A 674 -4.95 17.29 -21.50
C ALA A 674 -4.58 17.76 -20.10
N LEU A 675 -3.36 18.27 -19.96
CA LEU A 675 -2.96 19.22 -18.91
C LEU A 675 -2.84 20.60 -19.56
N SER A 676 -3.94 21.34 -19.64
CA SER A 676 -4.07 22.54 -20.48
C SER A 676 -3.75 23.86 -19.78
N GLY A 677 -3.63 23.87 -18.45
CA GLY A 677 -3.50 25.10 -17.66
C GLY A 677 -2.18 25.88 -17.82
N GLY A 678 -1.17 25.32 -18.48
CA GLY A 678 0.05 26.02 -18.89
C GLY A 678 1.14 26.16 -17.83
N GLY A 679 0.93 25.63 -16.62
CA GLY A 679 1.97 25.52 -15.59
C GLY A 679 3.11 24.59 -16.00
N GLY A 680 4.32 24.84 -15.50
CA GLY A 680 5.49 23.99 -15.80
C GLY A 680 5.31 22.55 -15.34
N ILE A 681 5.82 21.59 -16.13
CA ILE A 681 5.76 20.16 -15.84
C ILE A 681 7.16 19.64 -15.52
N GLU A 682 7.30 18.88 -14.43
CA GLU A 682 8.55 18.27 -13.99
C GLU A 682 8.39 16.75 -13.85
N VAL A 683 9.26 15.99 -14.51
CA VAL A 683 9.36 14.53 -14.37
C VAL A 683 10.63 14.21 -13.62
N SER A 684 10.49 13.69 -12.39
CA SER A 684 11.63 13.34 -11.54
C SER A 684 12.37 12.10 -12.07
N ALA A 685 13.64 11.93 -11.70
CA ALA A 685 14.39 10.73 -12.03
C ALA A 685 13.67 9.46 -11.51
N GLY A 686 13.55 8.44 -12.36
CA GLY A 686 12.82 7.21 -12.05
C GLY A 686 11.29 7.31 -12.18
N ALA A 687 10.73 8.49 -12.48
CA ALA A 687 9.32 8.67 -12.80
C ALA A 687 9.08 8.69 -14.32
N MET A 688 7.83 8.52 -14.73
CA MET A 688 7.40 8.54 -16.13
C MET A 688 6.17 9.43 -16.32
N LEU A 689 6.21 10.30 -17.32
CA LEU A 689 5.05 10.99 -17.87
C LEU A 689 4.76 10.43 -19.27
N GLY A 690 3.51 10.39 -19.69
CA GLY A 690 3.20 10.07 -21.07
C GLY A 690 1.72 10.01 -21.38
N GLY A 691 1.36 9.29 -22.43
CA GLY A 691 -0.04 8.95 -22.75
C GLY A 691 -0.38 9.16 -24.21
N TYR A 692 -1.66 9.32 -24.50
CA TYR A 692 -2.20 9.65 -25.83
C TYR A 692 -2.63 11.13 -25.93
N GLY A 693 -2.62 11.85 -24.82
CA GLY A 693 -3.12 13.21 -24.69
C GLY A 693 -2.06 14.29 -24.93
N SER A 694 -2.30 15.45 -24.33
CA SER A 694 -1.43 16.63 -24.49
C SER A 694 -1.10 17.35 -23.18
N VAL A 695 0.02 18.06 -23.16
CA VAL A 695 0.40 18.97 -22.07
C VAL A 695 0.76 20.34 -22.62
N THR A 696 0.47 21.40 -21.88
CA THR A 696 0.78 22.79 -22.26
C THR A 696 1.78 23.39 -21.28
N GLY A 697 2.76 24.15 -21.80
CA GLY A 697 3.83 24.75 -20.99
C GLY A 697 5.16 24.03 -21.15
N THR A 698 6.18 24.45 -20.38
CA THR A 698 7.51 23.83 -20.42
C THR A 698 7.50 22.50 -19.66
N LEU A 699 7.94 21.43 -20.32
CA LEU A 699 8.12 20.10 -19.75
C LEU A 699 9.62 19.82 -19.52
N THR A 700 10.03 19.74 -18.26
CA THR A 700 11.38 19.33 -17.85
C THR A 700 11.39 17.85 -17.52
N ASN A 701 12.08 17.05 -18.33
CA ASN A 701 12.20 15.61 -18.13
C ASN A 701 13.56 15.23 -17.56
N SER A 702 13.61 14.72 -16.32
CA SER A 702 14.77 14.03 -15.75
C SER A 702 14.53 12.51 -15.60
N GLY A 703 13.35 12.02 -15.99
CA GLY A 703 12.96 10.62 -15.98
C GLY A 703 12.66 10.12 -17.39
N ILE A 704 11.44 9.62 -17.61
CA ILE A 704 10.97 9.15 -18.91
C ILE A 704 9.74 9.95 -19.37
N VAL A 705 9.74 10.39 -20.63
CA VAL A 705 8.54 10.80 -21.37
C VAL A 705 8.19 9.71 -22.37
N ALA A 706 7.06 9.03 -22.18
CA ALA A 706 6.64 7.89 -23.00
C ALA A 706 5.41 8.20 -23.86
N VAL A 707 5.35 7.62 -25.05
CA VAL A 707 4.24 7.85 -25.99
C VAL A 707 3.34 6.62 -26.07
N ALA A 708 2.04 6.79 -25.82
CA ALA A 708 1.03 5.77 -26.11
C ALA A 708 1.42 4.36 -25.57
N ASN A 709 1.51 3.37 -26.46
CA ASN A 709 1.85 1.98 -26.12
C ASN A 709 3.32 1.77 -25.69
N ALA A 710 4.14 2.83 -25.62
CA ALA A 710 5.45 2.80 -24.97
C ALA A 710 5.36 2.84 -23.43
N ILE A 711 4.19 3.16 -22.88
CA ILE A 711 3.90 3.01 -21.45
C ILE A 711 3.59 1.55 -21.14
N ASP A 712 4.33 0.98 -20.19
CA ASP A 712 4.08 -0.36 -19.68
C ASP A 712 2.71 -0.36 -18.95
N GLY A 713 1.76 -1.16 -19.44
CA GLY A 713 0.34 -1.10 -19.05
C GLY A 713 -0.60 -0.63 -20.17
N PHE A 714 -0.07 -0.01 -21.23
CA PHE A 714 -0.79 0.30 -22.47
C PHE A 714 -0.39 -0.62 -23.63
N GLY A 715 0.38 -1.70 -23.39
CA GLY A 715 1.01 -2.54 -24.42
C GLY A 715 0.09 -3.30 -25.38
N ASN A 716 -1.22 -3.35 -25.13
CA ASN A 716 -2.23 -3.85 -26.09
C ASN A 716 -2.82 -2.71 -26.97
N GLY A 717 -2.39 -1.48 -26.74
CA GLY A 717 -2.83 -0.28 -27.45
C GLY A 717 -2.14 -0.12 -28.79
N HIS A 718 -2.84 0.53 -29.71
CA HIS A 718 -2.28 0.95 -30.99
C HIS A 718 -1.25 2.07 -30.80
N SER A 719 -0.44 2.29 -31.82
CA SER A 719 0.43 3.46 -31.89
C SER A 719 -0.38 4.75 -31.76
N GLY A 720 0.20 5.79 -31.16
CA GLY A 720 -0.48 7.05 -30.93
C GLY A 720 0.46 8.24 -30.84
N THR A 721 -0.10 9.40 -30.52
CA THR A 721 0.63 10.66 -30.38
C THR A 721 0.57 11.13 -28.94
N PHE A 722 1.69 11.61 -28.41
CA PHE A 722 1.71 12.43 -27.19
C PHE A 722 2.21 13.82 -27.55
N THR A 723 1.48 14.85 -27.14
CA THR A 723 1.75 16.23 -27.59
C THR A 723 2.20 17.12 -26.44
N VAL A 724 3.33 17.81 -26.62
CA VAL A 724 3.82 18.87 -25.74
C VAL A 724 3.63 20.20 -26.46
N ASN A 725 2.57 20.93 -26.13
CA ASN A 725 2.27 22.28 -26.63
C ASN A 725 3.16 23.33 -25.93
N GLY A 726 4.48 23.13 -26.04
CA GLY A 726 5.50 23.92 -25.38
C GLY A 726 6.90 23.33 -25.60
N THR A 727 7.86 23.75 -24.77
CA THR A 727 9.24 23.27 -24.85
C THR A 727 9.41 21.99 -24.03
N LEU A 728 9.91 20.92 -24.64
CA LEU A 728 10.44 19.76 -23.94
C LEU A 728 11.94 19.96 -23.67
N LEU A 729 12.31 20.18 -22.42
CA LEU A 729 13.68 20.11 -21.93
C LEU A 729 13.98 18.67 -21.51
N ASN A 730 14.63 17.91 -22.39
CA ASN A 730 14.90 16.49 -22.15
C ASN A 730 16.29 16.28 -21.54
N ASN A 731 16.36 15.99 -20.24
CA ASN A 731 17.57 15.55 -19.53
C ASN A 731 17.56 14.04 -19.22
N GLY A 732 16.52 13.32 -19.65
CA GLY A 732 16.32 11.89 -19.44
C GLY A 732 16.06 11.17 -20.76
N VAL A 733 15.02 10.32 -20.79
CA VAL A 733 14.66 9.52 -21.96
C VAL A 733 13.30 9.94 -22.52
N ALA A 734 13.23 10.25 -23.81
CA ALA A 734 11.98 10.29 -24.56
C ALA A 734 11.75 8.91 -25.21
N LYS A 735 10.94 8.06 -24.55
CA LYS A 735 10.62 6.70 -24.99
C LYS A 735 9.43 6.73 -25.95
N VAL A 736 9.70 6.91 -27.23
CA VAL A 736 8.67 6.85 -28.28
C VAL A 736 8.43 5.40 -28.72
N ALA A 737 9.48 4.57 -28.66
CA ALA A 737 9.45 3.14 -28.94
C ALA A 737 8.53 2.36 -27.99
N GLY A 738 7.42 1.86 -28.53
CA GLY A 738 6.50 0.93 -27.89
C GLY A 738 6.49 -0.44 -28.58
N THR A 739 5.30 -1.00 -28.81
CA THR A 739 5.14 -2.21 -29.63
C THR A 739 4.98 -1.85 -31.11
N GLY A 740 5.93 -2.24 -31.95
CA GLY A 740 5.91 -1.90 -33.39
C GLY A 740 6.33 -0.45 -33.67
N VAL A 741 5.95 0.08 -34.83
CA VAL A 741 6.29 1.44 -35.30
C VAL A 741 5.03 2.29 -35.45
N GLY A 742 5.19 3.61 -35.36
CA GLY A 742 4.15 4.60 -35.70
C GLY A 742 3.79 5.56 -34.56
N ASN A 743 4.47 5.47 -33.41
CA ASN A 743 4.28 6.45 -32.33
C ASN A 743 4.87 7.80 -32.71
N VAL A 744 4.23 8.87 -32.26
CA VAL A 744 4.68 10.24 -32.51
C VAL A 744 4.78 11.01 -31.19
N LEU A 745 5.97 11.52 -30.88
CA LEU A 745 6.13 12.58 -29.88
C LEU A 745 6.09 13.92 -30.61
N SER A 746 5.05 14.72 -30.42
CA SER A 746 4.93 16.04 -31.04
C SER A 746 5.25 17.12 -30.01
N VAL A 747 6.20 18.00 -30.28
CA VAL A 747 6.62 19.07 -29.36
C VAL A 747 6.69 20.40 -30.11
N ALA A 748 6.39 21.52 -29.44
CA ALA A 748 6.59 22.83 -30.08
C ALA A 748 8.08 23.13 -30.24
N SER A 749 8.85 22.99 -29.17
CA SER A 749 10.32 23.07 -29.17
C SER A 749 10.93 21.91 -28.38
N TYR A 750 12.15 21.51 -28.76
CA TYR A 750 12.92 20.45 -28.11
C TYR A 750 14.31 20.97 -27.71
N VAL A 751 14.75 20.66 -26.50
CA VAL A 751 16.12 20.93 -26.05
C VAL A 751 16.68 19.66 -25.42
N GLY A 752 17.72 19.10 -26.04
CA GLY A 752 18.45 17.94 -25.51
C GLY A 752 19.51 18.36 -24.50
N GLY A 753 19.40 17.87 -23.26
CA GLY A 753 20.41 18.01 -22.21
C GLY A 753 21.51 16.94 -22.28
N GLU A 754 22.53 17.07 -21.44
CA GLU A 754 23.63 16.11 -21.37
C GLU A 754 23.13 14.69 -21.06
N GLY A 755 23.59 13.70 -21.83
CA GLY A 755 23.19 12.30 -21.65
C GLY A 755 21.75 11.96 -22.06
N SER A 756 20.99 12.93 -22.58
CA SER A 756 19.60 12.71 -22.99
C SER A 756 19.46 11.79 -24.20
N ALA A 757 18.40 10.99 -24.22
CA ALA A 757 18.14 10.02 -25.28
C ALA A 757 16.70 10.10 -25.80
N ILE A 758 16.52 9.73 -27.07
CA ILE A 758 15.22 9.46 -27.69
C ILE A 758 15.28 8.03 -28.25
N VAL A 759 14.31 7.19 -27.87
CA VAL A 759 14.23 5.80 -28.30
C VAL A 759 13.12 5.65 -29.32
N LEU A 760 13.43 5.13 -30.50
CA LEU A 760 12.52 4.99 -31.64
C LEU A 760 12.57 3.55 -32.17
N ASN A 761 11.41 2.96 -32.46
CA ASN A 761 11.34 1.79 -33.31
C ASN A 761 11.29 2.23 -34.77
N THR A 762 12.10 1.60 -35.61
CA THR A 762 12.15 1.86 -37.04
C THR A 762 12.17 0.54 -37.80
N TYR A 763 11.34 0.40 -38.82
CA TYR A 763 11.49 -0.66 -39.80
C TYR A 763 12.65 -0.29 -40.73
N LEU A 764 13.84 -0.86 -40.52
CA LEU A 764 15.02 -0.56 -41.32
C LEU A 764 14.90 -1.17 -42.74
N GLY A 765 14.48 -0.34 -43.70
CA GLY A 765 14.24 -0.70 -45.09
C GLY A 765 14.63 0.41 -46.07
N ALA A 766 13.88 0.56 -47.17
CA ALA A 766 14.12 1.59 -48.18
C ALA A 766 13.60 2.97 -47.72
N ASP A 767 13.65 3.97 -48.59
CA ASP A 767 13.10 5.32 -48.32
C ASP A 767 11.65 5.26 -47.81
N ASN A 768 11.30 6.15 -46.88
CA ASN A 768 9.96 6.24 -46.28
C ASN A 768 9.47 4.96 -45.57
N SER A 769 10.38 4.06 -45.17
CA SER A 769 9.99 2.95 -44.28
C SER A 769 9.36 3.47 -42.99
N ALA A 770 8.43 2.70 -42.42
CA ALA A 770 7.70 3.13 -41.23
C ALA A 770 8.63 3.26 -40.02
N SER A 771 8.45 4.34 -39.26
CA SER A 771 9.22 4.66 -38.06
C SER A 771 8.34 5.35 -37.04
N ASP A 772 8.72 5.23 -35.78
CA ASP A 772 8.37 6.22 -34.78
C ASP A 772 9.00 7.58 -35.11
N LEU A 773 8.41 8.66 -34.62
CA LEU A 773 8.77 10.02 -35.02
C LEU A 773 8.81 10.99 -33.83
N LEU A 774 9.88 11.77 -33.73
CA LEU A 774 9.85 13.06 -33.03
C LEU A 774 9.43 14.15 -34.03
N THR A 775 8.36 14.88 -33.72
CA THR A 775 7.91 16.02 -34.53
C THR A 775 8.13 17.32 -33.77
N ILE A 776 8.85 18.26 -34.38
CA ILE A 776 9.01 19.64 -33.91
C ILE A 776 8.01 20.50 -34.70
N ASN A 777 7.08 21.17 -34.01
CA ASN A 777 6.01 21.92 -34.65
C ASN A 777 6.15 23.42 -34.35
N GLY A 778 6.55 24.19 -35.36
CA GLY A 778 6.65 25.67 -35.31
C GLY A 778 7.79 26.27 -34.49
N GLY A 779 8.47 25.49 -33.63
CA GLY A 779 9.59 25.95 -32.78
C GLY A 779 10.96 25.48 -33.25
N THR A 780 11.83 25.12 -32.30
CA THR A 780 13.22 24.74 -32.59
C THR A 780 13.63 23.44 -31.90
N ALA A 781 14.53 22.67 -32.51
CA ALA A 781 15.28 21.61 -31.82
C ALA A 781 16.74 22.05 -31.62
N SER A 782 17.19 22.09 -30.37
CA SER A 782 18.55 22.49 -29.99
C SER A 782 19.12 21.57 -28.90
N GLY A 783 20.33 21.88 -28.44
CA GLY A 783 21.06 21.02 -27.49
C GLY A 783 21.63 19.78 -28.17
N HIS A 784 21.64 18.65 -27.46
CA HIS A 784 22.09 17.37 -28.02
C HIS A 784 21.39 16.18 -27.34
N SER A 785 20.85 15.26 -28.15
CA SER A 785 20.34 13.96 -27.69
C SER A 785 20.82 12.82 -28.58
N ILE A 786 21.03 11.65 -27.97
CA ILE A 786 21.28 10.44 -28.74
C ILE A 786 19.96 9.81 -29.22
N LEU A 787 19.90 9.39 -30.48
CA LEU A 787 18.82 8.60 -31.04
C LEU A 787 19.20 7.12 -30.93
N ALA A 788 18.46 6.39 -30.11
CA ALA A 788 18.53 4.93 -30.01
C ALA A 788 17.48 4.34 -30.96
N ILE A 789 17.95 3.75 -32.07
CA ILE A 789 17.08 3.16 -33.08
C ILE A 789 16.99 1.65 -32.83
N HIS A 790 15.78 1.16 -32.62
CA HIS A 790 15.48 -0.26 -32.53
C HIS A 790 14.89 -0.75 -33.86
N ASN A 791 15.50 -1.78 -34.45
CA ASN A 791 15.01 -2.35 -35.69
C ASN A 791 13.73 -3.17 -35.44
N ALA A 792 12.58 -2.68 -35.91
CA ALA A 792 11.29 -3.33 -35.78
C ALA A 792 11.01 -4.34 -36.92
N GLY A 793 11.97 -5.25 -37.16
CA GLY A 793 11.84 -6.33 -38.15
C GLY A 793 12.26 -5.98 -39.58
N GLY A 794 12.88 -4.82 -39.80
CA GLY A 794 13.43 -4.44 -41.09
C GLY A 794 14.58 -5.34 -41.53
N GLN A 795 14.56 -5.76 -42.80
CA GLN A 795 15.58 -6.65 -43.37
C GLN A 795 16.80 -5.89 -43.91
N GLY A 796 16.74 -4.56 -43.97
CA GLY A 796 17.74 -3.72 -44.63
C GLY A 796 17.48 -3.57 -46.14
N ALA A 797 17.61 -2.35 -46.65
CA ALA A 797 17.58 -2.05 -48.07
C ALA A 797 18.28 -0.70 -48.34
N ALA A 798 18.73 -0.50 -49.58
CA ALA A 798 19.29 0.78 -49.99
C ALA A 798 18.22 1.88 -49.97
N THR A 799 18.55 3.02 -49.38
CA THR A 799 17.79 4.28 -49.50
C THR A 799 18.38 5.11 -50.64
N VAL A 800 17.60 5.37 -51.68
CA VAL A 800 18.02 6.11 -52.90
C VAL A 800 17.49 7.55 -52.94
N GLY A 801 16.60 7.91 -52.01
CA GLY A 801 16.04 9.25 -51.82
C GLY A 801 16.44 9.87 -50.47
N ASN A 802 15.48 10.48 -49.78
CA ASN A 802 15.73 11.18 -48.52
C ASN A 802 16.13 10.24 -47.37
N GLY A 803 15.68 8.99 -47.37
CA GLY A 803 15.88 8.02 -46.30
C GLY A 803 14.61 7.75 -45.48
N ILE A 804 14.79 7.19 -44.28
CA ILE A 804 13.73 6.90 -43.32
C ILE A 804 13.66 8.05 -42.32
N ARG A 805 12.55 8.79 -42.30
CA ARG A 805 12.42 9.98 -41.43
C ARG A 805 12.23 9.57 -39.97
N VAL A 806 13.05 10.14 -39.09
CA VAL A 806 13.04 9.87 -37.63
C VAL A 806 12.84 11.13 -36.80
N VAL A 807 13.12 12.31 -37.37
CA VAL A 807 12.69 13.61 -36.84
C VAL A 807 12.06 14.42 -37.96
N ALA A 808 10.88 15.00 -37.70
CA ALA A 808 10.19 15.89 -38.62
C ALA A 808 10.14 17.32 -38.06
N ALA A 809 10.43 18.31 -38.90
CA ALA A 809 10.24 19.72 -38.65
C ALA A 809 9.01 20.22 -39.43
N ALA A 810 7.91 20.44 -38.71
CA ALA A 810 6.64 20.91 -39.23
C ALA A 810 6.44 22.41 -38.97
N ASP A 811 5.54 23.03 -39.75
CA ASP A 811 5.03 24.39 -39.51
C ASP A 811 6.12 25.47 -39.35
N GLY A 812 7.22 25.34 -40.09
CA GLY A 812 8.33 26.29 -40.09
C GLY A 812 9.39 26.06 -39.01
N ALA A 813 9.34 24.92 -38.31
CA ALA A 813 10.34 24.56 -37.31
C ALA A 813 11.77 24.47 -37.87
N THR A 814 12.76 24.76 -37.02
CA THR A 814 14.19 24.62 -37.36
C THR A 814 14.90 23.63 -36.43
N THR A 815 15.95 22.97 -36.91
CA THR A 815 16.71 22.00 -36.11
C THR A 815 18.21 22.31 -36.15
N ASP A 816 18.88 22.33 -35.00
CA ASP A 816 20.32 22.58 -34.95
C ASP A 816 21.09 21.37 -35.52
N PRO A 817 22.15 21.55 -36.32
CA PRO A 817 22.92 20.43 -36.90
C PRO A 817 23.54 19.45 -35.90
N ASN A 818 23.64 19.82 -34.62
CA ASN A 818 24.17 18.97 -33.55
C ASN A 818 23.08 18.49 -32.57
N ALA A 819 21.81 18.76 -32.86
CA ALA A 819 20.70 18.39 -31.99
C ALA A 819 20.59 16.88 -31.76
N PHE A 820 20.98 16.08 -32.75
CA PHE A 820 20.83 14.63 -32.71
C PHE A 820 22.07 13.89 -33.23
N SER A 821 22.41 12.79 -32.58
CA SER A 821 23.42 11.82 -33.04
C SER A 821 22.92 10.40 -32.79
N LEU A 822 23.49 9.38 -33.46
CA LEU A 822 23.10 7.99 -33.20
C LEU A 822 23.77 7.45 -31.93
N ALA A 823 23.03 6.71 -31.11
CA ALA A 823 23.57 6.07 -29.90
C ALA A 823 24.59 4.97 -30.23
N SER A 824 24.41 4.29 -31.36
CA SER A 824 25.32 3.26 -31.86
C SER A 824 25.15 3.10 -33.38
N VAL A 825 25.94 2.23 -34.00
CA VAL A 825 25.76 1.90 -35.43
C VAL A 825 24.39 1.26 -35.63
N VAL A 826 23.61 1.81 -36.55
CA VAL A 826 22.32 1.24 -36.96
C VAL A 826 22.55 0.45 -38.23
N ALA A 827 22.27 -0.85 -38.21
CA ALA A 827 22.48 -1.73 -39.35
C ALA A 827 21.33 -2.74 -39.47
N ALA A 828 21.02 -3.12 -40.71
CA ALA A 828 20.14 -4.23 -41.03
C ALA A 828 20.52 -4.82 -42.39
N GLY A 829 20.58 -6.16 -42.46
CA GLY A 829 21.01 -6.87 -43.65
C GLY A 829 22.39 -6.40 -44.13
N ALA A 830 22.51 -6.11 -45.43
CA ALA A 830 23.76 -5.68 -46.02
C ALA A 830 24.11 -4.19 -45.81
N TYR A 831 23.33 -3.42 -45.02
CA TYR A 831 23.38 -1.96 -45.01
C TYR A 831 23.62 -1.36 -43.62
N ASP A 832 24.47 -0.32 -43.58
CA ASP A 832 24.59 0.61 -42.45
C ASP A 832 23.70 1.85 -42.71
N TYR A 833 22.87 2.19 -41.73
CA TYR A 833 22.04 3.39 -41.72
C TYR A 833 22.73 4.48 -40.90
N ASN A 834 22.92 5.64 -41.52
CA ASN A 834 23.55 6.80 -40.90
C ASN A 834 22.54 7.94 -40.81
N LEU A 835 22.71 8.80 -39.81
CA LEU A 835 21.81 9.90 -39.55
C LEU A 835 22.24 11.16 -40.31
N PHE A 836 21.34 11.73 -41.09
CA PHE A 836 21.57 12.96 -41.85
C PHE A 836 20.50 14.00 -41.52
N LYS A 837 20.93 15.23 -41.29
CA LYS A 837 20.06 16.41 -41.35
C LYS A 837 19.86 16.79 -42.82
N GLY A 838 18.63 16.99 -43.27
CA GLY A 838 18.34 17.32 -44.66
C GLY A 838 18.05 16.08 -45.53
N GLY A 839 17.10 16.22 -46.45
CA GLY A 839 16.86 15.28 -47.55
C GLY A 839 17.99 15.27 -48.59
N VAL A 840 17.68 14.81 -49.81
CA VAL A 840 18.54 14.92 -51.01
C VAL A 840 17.93 15.89 -52.03
N GLY A 841 18.70 16.28 -53.04
CA GLY A 841 18.21 17.14 -54.12
C GLY A 841 17.66 18.47 -53.61
N SER A 842 16.41 18.81 -53.97
CA SER A 842 15.75 20.05 -53.52
C SER A 842 15.43 20.08 -52.02
N SER A 843 15.45 18.95 -51.32
CA SER A 843 15.21 18.85 -49.87
C SER A 843 16.49 18.87 -49.03
N VAL A 844 17.67 19.11 -49.62
CA VAL A 844 18.95 19.08 -48.88
C VAL A 844 19.03 20.08 -47.71
N ASN A 845 18.27 21.18 -47.79
CA ASN A 845 18.21 22.21 -46.75
C ASN A 845 16.94 22.10 -45.88
N ASP A 846 16.17 21.02 -46.00
CA ASP A 846 15.07 20.77 -45.06
C ASP A 846 15.61 20.61 -43.63
N GLN A 847 14.72 20.76 -42.65
CA GLN A 847 15.06 20.69 -41.23
C GLN A 847 14.74 19.30 -40.64
N ASP A 848 14.39 18.32 -41.49
CA ASP A 848 14.08 16.95 -41.11
C ASP A 848 15.38 16.14 -40.90
N TRP A 849 15.27 15.02 -40.17
CA TRP A 849 16.38 14.08 -39.99
C TRP A 849 16.00 12.69 -40.47
N TYR A 850 16.90 12.10 -41.25
CA TYR A 850 16.68 10.83 -41.93
C TYR A 850 17.79 9.83 -41.63
N LEU A 851 17.41 8.56 -41.45
CA LEU A 851 18.32 7.44 -41.56
C LEU A 851 18.50 7.09 -43.04
N ARG A 852 19.73 7.16 -43.53
CA ARG A 852 20.08 6.88 -44.93
C ARG A 852 21.26 5.92 -45.03
N THR A 853 21.17 4.98 -45.95
CA THR A 853 22.28 4.15 -46.39
C THR A 853 23.14 4.91 -47.40
N VAL A 854 24.45 4.74 -47.33
CA VAL A 854 25.43 5.34 -48.27
C VAL A 854 26.28 4.29 -48.98
N GLY A 855 25.96 3.01 -48.79
CA GLY A 855 26.67 1.88 -49.34
C GLY A 855 26.42 0.61 -48.52
N LEU A 856 27.13 -0.46 -48.89
CA LEU A 856 27.14 -1.70 -48.13
C LEU A 856 27.83 -1.50 -46.78
N SER A 857 27.42 -2.25 -45.76
CA SER A 857 28.12 -2.27 -44.47
C SER A 857 29.56 -2.76 -44.63
N ALA A 858 30.44 -2.39 -43.71
CA ALA A 858 31.81 -2.91 -43.69
C ALA A 858 31.83 -4.44 -43.53
N SER A 859 30.84 -4.99 -42.82
CA SER A 859 30.63 -6.42 -42.64
C SER A 859 30.28 -7.11 -43.95
N ALA A 860 29.34 -6.55 -44.70
CA ALA A 860 28.94 -7.06 -46.02
C ALA A 860 30.09 -7.03 -47.04
N GLN A 861 30.86 -5.94 -47.05
CA GLN A 861 32.06 -5.81 -47.89
C GLN A 861 33.18 -6.79 -47.49
N THR A 862 33.29 -7.15 -46.21
CA THR A 862 34.26 -8.16 -45.77
C THR A 862 33.82 -9.57 -46.17
N ALA A 863 32.54 -9.90 -45.98
CA ALA A 863 31.99 -11.22 -46.28
C ALA A 863 32.02 -11.55 -47.79
N VAL A 864 31.84 -10.57 -48.68
CA VAL A 864 31.84 -10.81 -50.14
C VAL A 864 33.15 -11.35 -50.69
N ALA A 865 34.29 -10.95 -50.12
CA ALA A 865 35.60 -11.44 -50.54
C ALA A 865 35.94 -12.83 -49.97
N TYR A 866 35.21 -13.32 -48.97
CA TYR A 866 35.63 -14.48 -48.17
C TYR A 866 35.79 -15.78 -48.98
N PRO A 867 34.83 -16.22 -49.81
CA PRO A 867 35.00 -17.47 -50.55
C PRO A 867 36.10 -17.40 -51.60
N ASP A 868 36.34 -16.21 -52.17
CA ASP A 868 37.40 -15.98 -53.16
C ASP A 868 38.80 -16.07 -52.53
N ILE A 869 38.97 -15.59 -51.29
CA ILE A 869 40.21 -15.74 -50.50
C ILE A 869 40.54 -17.22 -50.24
N LEU A 870 39.53 -18.03 -49.89
CA LEU A 870 39.68 -19.48 -49.70
C LEU A 870 39.96 -20.20 -51.03
N GLY A 871 39.29 -19.80 -52.10
CA GLY A 871 39.52 -20.33 -53.44
C GLY A 871 40.95 -20.07 -53.93
N ASN A 872 41.47 -18.87 -53.67
CA ASN A 872 42.86 -18.53 -53.96
C ASN A 872 43.85 -19.30 -53.08
N PHE A 873 43.54 -19.55 -51.81
CA PHE A 873 44.34 -20.43 -50.95
C PHE A 873 44.45 -21.82 -51.59
N ALA A 874 43.31 -22.43 -51.93
CA ALA A 874 43.28 -23.75 -52.54
C ALA A 874 43.99 -23.76 -53.91
N GLY A 875 43.76 -22.76 -54.76
CA GLY A 875 44.44 -22.65 -56.06
C GLY A 875 45.96 -22.57 -55.93
N ALA A 876 46.47 -21.81 -54.95
CA ALA A 876 47.89 -21.61 -54.71
C ALA A 876 48.62 -22.87 -54.19
N THR A 877 47.93 -23.72 -53.42
CA THR A 877 48.48 -25.01 -52.98
C THR A 877 48.41 -26.07 -54.09
N LEU A 878 47.70 -25.80 -55.19
CA LEU A 878 47.60 -26.63 -56.39
C LEU A 878 48.69 -26.27 -57.40
N ALA A 879 49.84 -26.95 -57.33
CA ALA A 879 50.99 -26.59 -58.16
C ALA A 879 51.01 -27.21 -59.55
N MET A 880 51.76 -26.55 -60.44
CA MET A 880 52.21 -27.16 -61.70
C MET A 880 53.20 -28.28 -61.42
N LEU A 881 53.31 -29.22 -62.35
CA LEU A 881 54.18 -30.39 -62.22
C LEU A 881 55.60 -30.01 -61.75
N GLN A 882 56.19 -28.97 -62.34
CA GLN A 882 57.57 -28.56 -62.02
C GLN A 882 57.73 -27.86 -60.68
N GLN A 883 56.69 -27.20 -60.20
CA GLN A 883 56.63 -26.61 -58.87
C GLN A 883 56.34 -27.66 -57.78
N ARG A 884 55.82 -28.85 -58.15
CA ARG A 884 55.47 -29.93 -57.21
C ARG A 884 56.62 -30.87 -56.92
N ASN A 885 57.31 -31.38 -57.95
CA ASN A 885 58.27 -32.47 -57.76
C ASN A 885 59.52 -32.42 -58.68
N ALA A 886 59.70 -31.31 -59.41
CA ALA A 886 60.63 -31.13 -60.53
C ALA A 886 60.38 -32.13 -61.70
N SER A 887 60.47 -31.67 -62.95
CA SER A 887 60.15 -32.54 -64.11
C SER A 887 61.10 -33.73 -64.26
N ARG A 888 60.50 -34.90 -64.46
CA ARG A 888 61.09 -36.24 -64.39
C ARG A 888 61.70 -36.77 -65.71
N ILE A 889 61.83 -35.99 -66.79
CA ILE A 889 62.25 -36.52 -68.11
C ILE A 889 63.54 -35.86 -68.65
N PRO A 890 64.61 -36.63 -68.91
CA PRO A 890 65.58 -36.33 -69.96
C PRO A 890 65.16 -36.93 -71.32
N PRO A 891 65.49 -36.32 -72.48
CA PRO A 891 65.06 -36.80 -73.80
C PRO A 891 65.60 -38.22 -74.09
N ARG A 892 64.72 -39.21 -74.29
CA ARG A 892 65.10 -40.54 -74.81
C ARG A 892 65.14 -40.49 -76.35
N CYS A 893 66.26 -40.89 -76.96
CA CYS A 893 66.37 -41.03 -78.41
C CYS A 893 65.52 -42.22 -78.92
N PRO A 894 64.95 -42.16 -80.15
CA PRO A 894 64.16 -43.25 -80.71
C PRO A 894 65.04 -44.50 -81.00
N PRO A 895 64.54 -45.74 -80.81
CA PRO A 895 65.27 -46.96 -81.17
C PRO A 895 65.44 -47.10 -82.69
N GLY A 896 66.63 -47.54 -83.13
CA GLY A 896 67.07 -47.57 -84.53
C GLY A 896 66.39 -48.59 -85.45
N GLY A 897 66.37 -48.27 -86.76
CA GLY A 897 65.96 -49.16 -87.85
C GLY A 897 67.11 -49.45 -88.82
N ASN A 898 67.25 -50.72 -89.20
CA ASN A 898 68.31 -51.30 -90.05
C ASN A 898 68.48 -50.62 -91.43
N LEU A 899 69.73 -50.34 -91.81
CA LEU A 899 70.19 -50.33 -93.21
C LEU A 899 71.55 -51.03 -93.31
N GLY A 900 71.55 -52.19 -93.97
CA GLY A 900 72.75 -52.98 -94.25
C GLY A 900 73.41 -52.65 -95.59
N GLN A 901 74.74 -52.80 -95.60
CA GLN A 901 75.65 -52.95 -96.75
C GLN A 901 75.92 -51.72 -97.65
N ARG A 902 77.00 -50.97 -97.34
CA ARG A 902 78.10 -50.69 -98.30
C ARG A 902 79.46 -50.61 -97.56
N PRO A 903 80.50 -51.33 -98.00
CA PRO A 903 81.81 -51.34 -97.35
C PRO A 903 82.74 -50.32 -98.02
N GLU A 904 82.73 -49.08 -97.54
CA GLU A 904 83.76 -48.06 -97.83
C GLU A 904 83.52 -46.86 -96.90
N MET A 905 84.03 -46.94 -95.67
CA MET A 905 84.46 -45.84 -94.78
C MET A 905 84.61 -46.39 -93.35
N ALA A 906 85.73 -47.07 -93.11
CA ALA A 906 86.24 -47.31 -91.77
C ALA A 906 86.72 -45.96 -91.21
N GLY A 907 86.13 -45.48 -90.11
CA GLY A 907 86.69 -44.34 -89.38
C GLY A 907 85.75 -43.37 -88.64
N ARG A 908 84.48 -43.69 -88.33
CA ARG A 908 83.68 -42.89 -87.37
C ARG A 908 82.86 -43.78 -86.44
N PRO A 909 82.89 -43.57 -85.10
CA PRO A 909 82.08 -44.31 -84.15
C PRO A 909 80.61 -43.88 -84.25
N ASP A 910 79.74 -44.87 -84.34
CA ASP A 910 78.32 -44.79 -84.01
C ASP A 910 78.20 -44.53 -82.49
N ASP A 911 78.12 -43.26 -82.09
CA ASP A 911 77.95 -42.89 -80.69
C ASP A 911 76.96 -41.74 -80.53
N CYS A 912 75.67 -42.07 -80.45
CA CYS A 912 74.70 -41.23 -79.75
C CYS A 912 74.95 -41.20 -78.22
N TRP A 913 76.07 -41.77 -77.72
CA TRP A 913 76.35 -41.88 -76.29
C TRP A 913 77.80 -41.79 -75.79
N ALA A 914 78.78 -41.32 -76.58
CA ALA A 914 80.13 -41.08 -76.06
C ALA A 914 80.34 -39.61 -75.68
N GLY A 915 79.90 -39.22 -74.48
CA GLY A 915 80.31 -37.93 -73.90
C GLY A 915 79.42 -37.32 -72.82
N ARG A 916 78.22 -37.87 -72.55
CA ARG A 916 77.38 -37.42 -71.45
C ARG A 916 77.36 -38.43 -70.30
N VAL A 917 77.64 -37.91 -69.11
CA VAL A 917 77.41 -38.54 -67.81
C VAL A 917 76.01 -39.15 -67.81
N ALA A 918 75.87 -40.41 -67.39
CA ALA A 918 74.56 -41.02 -67.15
C ALA A 918 73.71 -40.03 -66.32
N GLU A 919 72.71 -39.45 -66.97
CA GLU A 919 71.79 -38.48 -66.37
C GLU A 919 71.15 -39.14 -65.15
N PRO A 920 71.07 -38.48 -63.98
CA PRO A 920 70.22 -38.95 -62.89
C PRO A 920 68.77 -39.02 -63.38
N ILE A 921 68.33 -40.24 -63.68
CA ILE A 921 66.95 -40.57 -64.01
C ILE A 921 66.15 -40.42 -62.71
N LEU A 922 65.27 -39.41 -62.63
CA LEU A 922 64.36 -39.20 -61.49
C LEU A 922 63.10 -40.12 -61.55
N GLN A 923 63.25 -41.28 -62.21
CA GLN A 923 62.23 -42.32 -62.37
C GLN A 923 62.35 -43.29 -61.20
N GLY A 924 61.31 -43.36 -60.36
CA GLY A 924 61.33 -44.15 -59.13
C GLY A 924 60.33 -43.65 -58.10
N ALA A 925 60.28 -44.36 -56.99
CA ALA A 925 59.55 -43.93 -55.79
C ALA A 925 60.32 -42.82 -55.08
N GLY A 926 59.63 -41.81 -54.54
CA GLY A 926 60.29 -40.73 -53.84
C GLY A 926 59.38 -39.95 -52.91
N ALA A 927 59.99 -39.40 -51.85
CA ALA A 927 59.34 -38.47 -50.95
C ALA A 927 59.79 -37.04 -51.29
N TRP A 928 58.87 -36.09 -51.21
CA TRP A 928 59.14 -34.68 -51.44
C TRP A 928 58.47 -33.82 -50.38
N GLY A 929 59.08 -32.68 -50.09
CA GLY A 929 58.51 -31.64 -49.26
C GLY A 929 58.75 -30.28 -49.90
N ARG A 930 57.79 -29.37 -49.80
CA ARG A 930 57.92 -28.01 -50.32
C ARG A 930 57.23 -27.00 -49.44
N ILE A 931 57.79 -25.80 -49.43
CA ILE A 931 57.20 -24.60 -48.83
C ILE A 931 56.90 -23.60 -49.93
N GLY A 932 55.82 -22.84 -49.76
CA GLY A 932 55.40 -21.85 -50.73
C GLY A 932 54.75 -20.65 -50.07
N GLY A 933 54.82 -19.52 -50.74
CA GLY A 933 54.15 -18.31 -50.31
C GLY A 933 53.67 -17.45 -51.47
N GLN A 934 52.61 -16.68 -51.22
CA GLN A 934 52.08 -15.70 -52.15
C GLN A 934 51.76 -14.39 -51.42
N ALA A 935 52.10 -13.27 -52.06
CA ALA A 935 51.64 -11.94 -51.70
C ALA A 935 50.85 -11.39 -52.89
N ALA A 936 49.56 -11.15 -52.70
CA ALA A 936 48.63 -10.81 -53.75
C ALA A 936 47.84 -9.54 -53.42
N SER A 937 47.52 -8.77 -54.45
CA SER A 937 46.62 -7.63 -54.43
C SER A 937 45.57 -7.83 -55.51
N TYR A 938 44.29 -7.78 -55.13
CA TYR A 938 43.15 -7.99 -56.01
C TYR A 938 42.21 -6.79 -55.93
N ASP A 939 42.02 -6.11 -57.06
CA ASP A 939 40.98 -5.10 -57.29
C ASP A 939 39.94 -5.66 -58.29
N PRO A 940 38.84 -6.26 -57.78
CA PRO A 940 37.86 -6.96 -58.59
C PRO A 940 37.04 -5.98 -59.44
N ARG A 941 36.42 -6.48 -60.51
CA ARG A 941 35.47 -5.69 -61.32
C ARG A 941 34.15 -5.46 -60.59
N GLN A 942 33.81 -6.34 -59.65
CA GLN A 942 32.63 -6.28 -58.80
C GLN A 942 32.95 -6.95 -57.46
N GLY A 943 32.58 -6.32 -56.35
CA GLY A 943 32.89 -6.79 -54.99
C GLY A 943 33.92 -5.90 -54.30
N SER A 944 34.63 -6.45 -53.30
CA SER A 944 35.57 -5.69 -52.47
C SER A 944 37.03 -6.01 -52.82
N ALA A 945 37.84 -4.97 -52.99
CA ALA A 945 39.28 -5.11 -53.18
C ALA A 945 39.95 -5.62 -51.91
N TYR A 946 41.00 -6.42 -52.06
CA TYR A 946 41.72 -6.98 -50.93
C TYR A 946 43.17 -7.32 -51.25
N ARG A 947 44.00 -7.36 -50.20
CA ARG A 947 45.37 -7.85 -50.24
C ARG A 947 45.48 -9.12 -49.41
N GLN A 948 46.11 -10.15 -49.95
CA GLN A 948 46.25 -11.47 -49.33
C GLN A 948 47.73 -11.87 -49.22
N TRP A 949 48.11 -12.37 -48.04
CA TRP A 949 49.38 -13.04 -47.81
C TRP A 949 49.12 -14.47 -47.41
N LEU A 950 49.67 -15.41 -48.18
CA LEU A 950 49.53 -16.85 -47.99
C LEU A 950 50.91 -17.47 -47.79
N GLY A 951 51.02 -18.40 -46.85
CA GLY A 951 52.18 -19.28 -46.70
C GLY A 951 51.72 -20.71 -46.43
N PHE A 952 52.35 -21.69 -47.06
CA PHE A 952 52.01 -23.11 -46.90
C PHE A 952 53.25 -24.00 -46.91
N MET A 953 53.07 -25.20 -46.36
CA MET A 953 53.99 -26.32 -46.47
C MET A 953 53.22 -27.56 -46.95
N GLN A 954 53.90 -28.37 -47.76
CA GLN A 954 53.38 -29.61 -48.31
C GLN A 954 54.43 -30.71 -48.20
N ALA A 955 53.98 -31.93 -47.96
CA ALA A 955 54.81 -33.12 -48.00
C ALA A 955 54.04 -34.25 -48.66
N GLY A 956 54.71 -34.99 -49.54
CA GLY A 956 54.10 -36.03 -50.34
C GLY A 956 55.07 -37.15 -50.71
N TYR A 957 54.47 -38.21 -51.25
CA TYR A 957 55.16 -39.37 -51.77
C TYR A 957 54.59 -39.71 -53.13
N GLU A 958 55.43 -40.09 -54.08
CA GLU A 958 55.03 -40.40 -55.45
C GLU A 958 55.91 -41.51 -56.03
N GLY A 959 55.31 -42.44 -56.79
CA GLY A 959 56.01 -43.56 -57.42
C GLY A 959 55.49 -43.89 -58.81
N THR A 960 56.22 -44.73 -59.54
CA THR A 960 55.81 -45.18 -60.88
C THR A 960 54.72 -46.25 -60.76
N ALA A 961 53.56 -46.02 -61.36
CA ALA A 961 52.40 -46.90 -61.29
C ALA A 961 52.22 -47.77 -62.55
N LEU A 962 52.62 -47.28 -63.72
CA LEU A 962 52.49 -47.98 -65.00
C LEU A 962 53.66 -47.62 -65.92
N GLU A 963 54.24 -48.60 -66.60
CA GLU A 963 55.23 -48.37 -67.66
C GLU A 963 54.80 -49.14 -68.92
N THR A 964 54.78 -48.46 -70.06
CA THR A 964 54.34 -48.99 -71.36
C THR A 964 55.36 -48.62 -72.44
N THR A 965 55.23 -49.21 -73.63
CA THR A 965 56.05 -48.80 -74.79
C THR A 965 55.85 -47.34 -75.20
N ALA A 966 54.70 -46.73 -74.85
CA ALA A 966 54.40 -45.33 -75.17
C ALA A 966 54.94 -44.32 -74.13
N GLY A 967 55.25 -44.77 -72.91
CA GLY A 967 55.64 -43.89 -71.80
C GLY A 967 55.37 -44.50 -70.42
N PHE A 968 55.56 -43.72 -69.36
CA PHE A 968 55.34 -44.13 -67.96
C PHE A 968 54.38 -43.18 -67.22
N ALA A 969 53.68 -43.68 -66.21
CA ALA A 969 52.81 -42.90 -65.34
C ALA A 969 53.27 -42.98 -63.87
N THR A 970 53.22 -41.85 -63.17
CA THR A 970 53.46 -41.75 -61.73
C THR A 970 52.17 -41.42 -61.00
N VAL A 971 52.06 -41.89 -59.75
CA VAL A 971 50.94 -41.59 -58.86
C VAL A 971 51.50 -41.15 -57.51
N GLY A 972 50.93 -40.09 -56.94
CA GLY A 972 51.36 -39.50 -55.68
C GLY A 972 50.21 -39.13 -54.75
N LEU A 973 50.53 -39.07 -53.45
CA LEU A 973 49.67 -38.57 -52.38
C LEU A 973 50.45 -37.54 -51.57
N TYR A 974 49.77 -36.48 -51.11
CA TYR A 974 50.39 -35.43 -50.30
C TYR A 974 49.42 -34.82 -49.28
N ALA A 975 49.99 -34.21 -48.24
CA ALA A 975 49.27 -33.40 -47.27
C ALA A 975 49.80 -31.95 -47.28
N SER A 976 48.94 -31.00 -46.93
CA SER A 976 49.26 -29.57 -46.90
C SER A 976 48.75 -28.90 -45.62
N ILE A 977 49.52 -27.94 -45.10
CA ILE A 977 49.04 -26.99 -44.09
C ILE A 977 49.50 -25.59 -44.48
N GLY A 978 48.65 -24.59 -44.28
CA GLY A 978 49.02 -23.20 -44.56
C GLY A 978 48.17 -22.18 -43.81
N THR A 979 48.61 -20.93 -43.88
CA THR A 979 47.92 -19.79 -43.27
C THR A 979 47.79 -18.66 -44.28
N SER A 980 46.65 -17.97 -44.26
CA SER A 980 46.35 -16.81 -45.09
C SER A 980 45.88 -15.66 -44.22
N LYS A 981 46.36 -14.44 -44.51
CA LYS A 981 45.84 -13.19 -43.95
C LYS A 981 45.43 -12.29 -45.10
N ALA A 982 44.18 -11.84 -45.10
CA ALA A 982 43.66 -10.88 -46.05
C ALA A 982 43.22 -9.59 -45.36
N THR A 983 43.50 -8.45 -45.98
CA THR A 983 42.96 -7.13 -45.59
C THR A 983 42.06 -6.64 -46.71
N ILE A 984 40.80 -6.35 -46.38
CA ILE A 984 39.74 -5.97 -47.31
C ILE A 984 39.56 -4.46 -47.23
N ASP A 985 39.58 -3.81 -48.38
CA ASP A 985 39.28 -2.40 -48.51
C ASP A 985 37.76 -2.24 -48.40
N VAL A 986 37.34 -1.64 -47.29
CA VAL A 986 35.95 -1.31 -47.01
C VAL A 986 35.78 0.20 -47.06
N THR A 987 34.58 0.65 -47.44
CA THR A 987 34.27 2.08 -47.47
C THR A 987 34.50 2.72 -46.10
N ARG A 988 35.05 3.94 -46.10
CA ARG A 988 35.20 4.76 -44.90
C ARG A 988 33.85 5.01 -44.24
N ASP A 989 33.89 5.34 -42.96
CA ASP A 989 32.72 5.83 -42.27
C ASP A 989 32.20 7.10 -42.99
N PRO A 990 30.94 7.09 -43.44
CA PRO A 990 30.39 8.15 -44.30
C PRO A 990 30.07 9.44 -43.56
N VAL A 991 29.96 9.39 -42.23
CA VAL A 991 29.66 10.55 -41.38
C VAL A 991 30.94 11.11 -40.75
N THR A 992 31.76 10.24 -40.17
CA THR A 992 32.99 10.63 -39.46
C THR A 992 34.24 10.63 -40.32
N GLY A 993 34.19 10.03 -41.52
CA GLY A 993 35.37 9.84 -42.39
C GLY A 993 36.40 8.83 -41.86
N MET A 994 36.12 8.19 -40.72
CA MET A 994 37.02 7.24 -40.06
C MET A 994 37.35 6.08 -41.00
N ALA A 995 38.64 5.71 -41.03
CA ALA A 995 39.11 4.57 -41.78
C ALA A 995 38.56 3.28 -41.15
N ARG A 996 37.84 2.49 -41.95
CA ARG A 996 37.39 1.14 -41.60
C ARG A 996 38.25 0.15 -42.39
N ARG A 997 38.52 -1.04 -41.84
CA ARG A 997 39.26 -2.12 -42.53
C ARG A 997 38.62 -3.47 -42.22
N GLY A 998 38.40 -4.27 -43.25
CA GLY A 998 38.05 -5.68 -43.09
C GLY A 998 39.32 -6.53 -42.98
N ARG A 999 39.30 -7.59 -42.17
CA ARG A 999 40.38 -8.58 -42.10
C ARG A 999 39.82 -9.99 -42.09
N ILE A 1000 40.47 -10.89 -42.81
CA ILE A 1000 40.19 -12.33 -42.77
C ILE A 1000 41.50 -13.05 -42.47
N SER A 1001 41.53 -13.92 -41.46
CA SER A 1001 42.66 -14.79 -41.15
C SER A 1001 42.21 -16.23 -41.24
N THR A 1002 42.91 -17.05 -42.01
CA THR A 1002 42.52 -18.43 -42.33
C THR A 1002 43.67 -19.38 -42.06
N THR A 1003 43.37 -20.54 -41.49
CA THR A 1003 44.25 -21.72 -41.47
C THR A 1003 43.62 -22.79 -42.33
N GLY A 1004 44.42 -23.44 -43.18
CA GLY A 1004 43.96 -24.50 -44.08
C GLY A 1004 44.73 -25.79 -43.85
N TYR A 1005 44.01 -26.91 -43.81
CA TYR A 1005 44.56 -28.28 -43.75
C TYR A 1005 44.07 -29.05 -44.96
N GLY A 1006 44.95 -29.66 -45.74
CA GLY A 1006 44.55 -30.31 -46.99
C GLY A 1006 45.23 -31.65 -47.25
N VAL A 1007 44.57 -32.45 -48.07
CA VAL A 1007 45.05 -33.75 -48.57
C VAL A 1007 44.84 -33.79 -50.08
N GLY A 1008 45.81 -34.32 -50.82
CA GLY A 1008 45.75 -34.35 -52.27
C GLY A 1008 46.43 -35.55 -52.89
N ALA A 1009 46.17 -35.73 -54.17
CA ALA A 1009 46.67 -36.80 -55.00
C ALA A 1009 47.04 -36.28 -56.38
N ASP A 1010 48.01 -36.92 -57.02
CA ASP A 1010 48.44 -36.58 -58.36
C ASP A 1010 48.70 -37.81 -59.22
N VAL A 1011 48.47 -37.68 -60.53
CA VAL A 1011 48.79 -38.68 -61.54
C VAL A 1011 49.45 -37.98 -62.71
N THR A 1012 50.70 -38.34 -63.03
CA THR A 1012 51.44 -37.76 -64.14
C THR A 1012 51.78 -38.82 -65.17
N TRP A 1013 51.32 -38.67 -66.42
CA TRP A 1013 51.77 -39.47 -67.54
C TRP A 1013 52.86 -38.75 -68.33
N HIS A 1014 53.92 -39.47 -68.64
CA HIS A 1014 55.11 -39.03 -69.33
C HIS A 1014 55.33 -39.88 -70.59
N GLY A 1015 55.12 -39.31 -71.76
CA GLY A 1015 55.36 -39.93 -73.05
C GLY A 1015 56.84 -39.93 -73.43
N ASN A 1016 57.29 -40.98 -74.11
CA ASN A 1016 58.67 -41.09 -74.60
C ASN A 1016 59.02 -40.02 -75.66
N ASP A 1017 58.02 -39.38 -76.28
CA ASP A 1017 58.16 -38.30 -77.27
C ASP A 1017 58.22 -36.89 -76.65
N GLY A 1018 58.27 -36.80 -75.32
CA GLY A 1018 58.33 -35.53 -74.59
C GLY A 1018 56.97 -34.90 -74.29
N LEU A 1019 55.85 -35.52 -74.68
CA LEU A 1019 54.51 -35.14 -74.23
C LEU A 1019 54.32 -35.54 -72.76
N TYR A 1020 53.66 -34.70 -71.96
CA TYR A 1020 53.22 -35.07 -70.61
C TYR A 1020 51.81 -34.55 -70.32
N ALA A 1021 51.12 -35.25 -69.43
CA ALA A 1021 49.86 -34.85 -68.84
C ALA A 1021 49.92 -35.08 -67.33
N ASP A 1022 49.53 -34.09 -66.54
CA ASP A 1022 49.55 -34.10 -65.08
C ASP A 1022 48.16 -33.74 -64.56
N LEU A 1023 47.55 -34.65 -63.80
CA LEU A 1023 46.29 -34.43 -63.11
C LEU A 1023 46.56 -34.34 -61.61
N THR A 1024 46.23 -33.21 -60.99
CA THR A 1024 46.35 -32.99 -59.55
C THR A 1024 44.99 -32.70 -58.95
N GLY A 1025 44.68 -33.26 -57.78
CA GLY A 1025 43.47 -32.96 -57.02
C GLY A 1025 43.76 -32.81 -55.53
N GLN A 1026 43.03 -31.93 -54.84
CA GLN A 1026 43.12 -31.76 -53.39
C GLN A 1026 41.76 -31.42 -52.77
N PHE A 1027 41.63 -31.79 -51.50
CA PHE A 1027 40.56 -31.34 -50.61
C PHE A 1027 41.20 -30.59 -49.44
N THR A 1028 40.66 -29.42 -49.08
CA THR A 1028 41.20 -28.57 -48.00
C THR A 1028 40.09 -28.12 -47.06
N TRP A 1029 40.25 -28.33 -45.76
CA TRP A 1029 39.41 -27.76 -44.70
C TRP A 1029 39.97 -26.41 -44.25
N PHE A 1030 39.09 -25.47 -43.95
CA PHE A 1030 39.43 -24.11 -43.54
C PHE A 1030 38.77 -23.71 -42.23
N GLU A 1031 39.57 -23.06 -41.39
CA GLU A 1031 39.11 -22.33 -40.21
C GLU A 1031 39.50 -20.86 -40.40
N SER A 1032 38.53 -19.94 -40.34
CA SER A 1032 38.78 -18.51 -40.50
C SER A 1032 38.15 -17.65 -39.42
N SER A 1033 38.83 -16.55 -39.11
CA SER A 1033 38.31 -15.44 -38.31
C SER A 1033 38.19 -14.17 -39.14
N LEU A 1034 37.05 -13.48 -39.01
CA LEU A 1034 36.73 -12.23 -39.70
C LEU A 1034 36.73 -11.07 -38.66
N SER A 1035 37.31 -9.91 -38.99
CA SER A 1035 37.51 -8.78 -38.04
C SER A 1035 36.25 -8.23 -37.35
N ASP A 1036 36.48 -7.60 -36.19
CA ASP A 1036 35.59 -7.18 -35.07
C ASP A 1036 34.33 -6.31 -35.33
N LYS A 1037 33.71 -6.38 -36.51
CA LYS A 1037 32.29 -6.02 -36.68
C LYS A 1037 31.42 -7.13 -37.30
N VAL A 1038 32.02 -8.28 -37.62
CA VAL A 1038 31.31 -9.43 -38.22
C VAL A 1038 31.10 -10.56 -37.23
N GLY A 1039 31.92 -10.70 -36.17
CA GLY A 1039 31.71 -11.71 -35.11
C GLY A 1039 31.71 -13.17 -35.59
N GLY A 1040 32.09 -13.43 -36.84
CA GLY A 1040 31.98 -14.74 -37.48
C GLY A 1040 33.26 -15.55 -37.35
N HIS A 1041 33.14 -16.72 -36.73
CA HIS A 1041 34.03 -17.84 -37.02
C HIS A 1041 33.48 -18.52 -38.27
N GLY A 1042 34.27 -18.56 -39.33
CA GLY A 1042 33.89 -19.16 -40.59
C GLY A 1042 34.59 -20.50 -40.76
N GLU A 1043 33.83 -21.58 -40.79
CA GLU A 1043 34.31 -22.90 -41.20
C GLU A 1043 33.92 -23.14 -42.67
N GLY A 1044 34.72 -23.94 -43.35
CA GLY A 1044 34.48 -24.25 -44.75
C GLY A 1044 35.46 -25.26 -45.30
N TRP A 1045 35.26 -25.63 -46.56
CA TRP A 1045 36.16 -26.53 -47.28
C TRP A 1045 36.23 -26.16 -48.75
N ALA A 1046 37.29 -26.60 -49.43
CA ALA A 1046 37.41 -26.48 -50.87
C ALA A 1046 37.88 -27.77 -51.51
N THR A 1047 37.35 -28.04 -52.71
CA THR A 1047 37.89 -29.02 -53.64
C THR A 1047 38.60 -28.28 -54.76
N ALA A 1048 39.81 -28.70 -55.12
CA ALA A 1048 40.52 -28.11 -56.25
C ALA A 1048 41.18 -29.20 -57.09
N ALA A 1049 41.10 -29.07 -58.41
CA ALA A 1049 41.65 -30.01 -59.37
C ALA A 1049 42.26 -29.30 -60.57
N ALA A 1050 43.35 -29.81 -61.12
CA ALA A 1050 43.95 -29.26 -62.32
C ALA A 1050 44.53 -30.32 -63.23
N LEU A 1051 44.38 -30.10 -64.54
CA LEU A 1051 44.99 -30.87 -65.61
C LEU A 1051 45.99 -29.97 -66.34
N GLU A 1052 47.29 -30.29 -66.27
CA GLU A 1052 48.36 -29.66 -67.04
C GLU A 1052 48.80 -30.60 -68.17
N VAL A 1053 48.95 -30.10 -69.38
CA VAL A 1053 49.53 -30.81 -70.52
C VAL A 1053 50.65 -29.98 -71.11
N GLY A 1054 51.73 -30.63 -71.53
CA GLY A 1054 52.81 -29.93 -72.21
C GLY A 1054 53.66 -30.86 -73.05
N LYS A 1055 54.41 -30.28 -73.99
CA LYS A 1055 55.29 -31.05 -74.87
C LYS A 1055 56.67 -30.44 -74.94
N ARG A 1056 57.70 -31.24 -74.69
CA ARG A 1056 59.09 -30.81 -74.73
C ARG A 1056 59.63 -30.87 -76.16
N TYR A 1057 60.18 -29.75 -76.63
CA TYR A 1057 60.88 -29.65 -77.91
C TYR A 1057 62.34 -29.28 -77.66
N SER A 1058 63.26 -30.19 -78.00
CA SER A 1058 64.70 -29.91 -77.91
C SER A 1058 65.10 -28.90 -79.00
N LEU A 1059 65.60 -27.74 -78.59
CA LEU A 1059 66.11 -26.70 -79.49
C LEU A 1059 67.62 -26.87 -79.75
N ALA A 1060 68.35 -27.29 -78.71
CA ALA A 1060 69.78 -27.59 -78.74
C ALA A 1060 70.08 -28.70 -77.71
N PRO A 1061 71.29 -29.28 -77.67
CA PRO A 1061 71.62 -30.35 -76.72
C PRO A 1061 71.40 -30.00 -75.24
N ASP A 1062 71.32 -28.72 -74.91
CA ASP A 1062 71.19 -28.16 -73.56
C ASP A 1062 70.06 -27.13 -73.43
N TRP A 1063 69.21 -26.94 -74.46
CA TRP A 1063 68.05 -26.05 -74.45
C TRP A 1063 66.76 -26.77 -74.87
N THR A 1064 65.69 -26.58 -74.11
CA THR A 1064 64.37 -27.16 -74.38
C THR A 1064 63.28 -26.10 -74.30
N LEU A 1065 62.37 -26.06 -75.29
CA LEU A 1065 61.15 -25.27 -75.25
C LEU A 1065 59.96 -26.17 -74.93
N VAL A 1066 59.13 -25.76 -73.97
CA VAL A 1066 57.95 -26.50 -73.53
C VAL A 1066 56.73 -25.60 -73.61
N PRO A 1067 55.92 -25.69 -74.68
CA PRO A 1067 54.56 -25.21 -74.65
C PRO A 1067 53.74 -26.02 -73.65
N TRP A 1068 52.96 -25.33 -72.82
CA TRP A 1068 52.11 -25.95 -71.80
C TRP A 1068 50.75 -25.27 -71.75
N ALA A 1069 49.73 -26.04 -71.39
CA ALA A 1069 48.38 -25.57 -71.11
C ALA A 1069 47.88 -26.26 -69.85
N ARG A 1070 47.13 -25.53 -69.02
CA ARG A 1070 46.56 -26.05 -67.78
C ARG A 1070 45.13 -25.58 -67.62
N LEU A 1071 44.25 -26.47 -67.19
CA LEU A 1071 42.90 -26.15 -66.75
C LEU A 1071 42.81 -26.42 -65.25
N ALA A 1072 42.38 -25.45 -64.44
CA ALA A 1072 42.28 -25.56 -62.98
C ALA A 1072 40.89 -25.16 -62.50
N TYR A 1073 40.23 -26.03 -61.74
CA TYR A 1073 38.93 -25.84 -61.13
C TYR A 1073 39.06 -25.81 -59.61
N THR A 1074 38.36 -24.89 -58.96
CA THR A 1074 38.23 -24.81 -57.49
C THR A 1074 36.78 -24.57 -57.14
N ASP A 1075 36.23 -25.34 -56.21
CA ASP A 1075 34.92 -25.12 -55.60
C ASP A 1075 35.07 -24.97 -54.09
N VAL A 1076 34.45 -23.92 -53.54
CA VAL A 1076 34.54 -23.55 -52.13
C VAL A 1076 33.15 -23.61 -51.51
N HIS A 1077 33.05 -24.32 -50.40
CA HIS A 1077 31.90 -24.29 -49.52
C HIS A 1077 32.26 -23.56 -48.22
N VAL A 1078 31.37 -22.69 -47.77
CA VAL A 1078 31.52 -21.94 -46.53
C VAL A 1078 30.21 -22.05 -45.75
N ASP A 1079 30.31 -22.39 -44.47
CA ASP A 1079 29.15 -22.46 -43.61
C ASP A 1079 28.54 -21.07 -43.41
N GLY A 1080 27.21 -21.00 -43.43
CA GLY A 1080 26.50 -19.76 -43.14
C GLY A 1080 26.65 -19.36 -41.67
N PHE A 1081 26.71 -18.06 -41.40
CA PHE A 1081 26.82 -17.52 -40.05
C PHE A 1081 25.93 -16.28 -39.88
N THR A 1082 25.72 -15.85 -38.64
CA THR A 1082 25.03 -14.59 -38.35
C THR A 1082 26.05 -13.53 -37.98
N ASP A 1083 25.97 -12.35 -38.62
CA ASP A 1083 26.86 -11.25 -38.28
C ASP A 1083 26.42 -10.51 -37.00
N LEU A 1084 27.21 -9.54 -36.53
CA LEU A 1084 26.90 -8.78 -35.31
C LEU A 1084 25.69 -7.82 -35.46
N SER A 1085 25.17 -7.62 -36.67
CA SER A 1085 23.91 -6.90 -36.90
C SER A 1085 22.68 -7.82 -36.80
N GLY A 1086 22.90 -9.13 -36.60
CA GLY A 1086 21.86 -10.15 -36.59
C GLY A 1086 21.47 -10.64 -37.99
N ALA A 1087 22.18 -10.22 -39.05
CA ALA A 1087 21.89 -10.64 -40.41
C ALA A 1087 22.48 -12.02 -40.69
N ALA A 1088 21.67 -12.90 -41.29
CA ALA A 1088 22.15 -14.20 -41.77
C ALA A 1088 22.98 -14.01 -43.05
N VAL A 1089 24.21 -14.53 -43.03
CA VAL A 1089 25.15 -14.58 -44.15
C VAL A 1089 25.15 -16.00 -44.70
N ARG A 1090 24.77 -16.17 -45.97
CA ARG A 1090 24.67 -17.47 -46.64
C ARG A 1090 25.41 -17.44 -47.97
N PHE A 1091 26.26 -18.43 -48.22
CA PHE A 1091 27.03 -18.51 -49.46
C PHE A 1091 26.27 -19.36 -50.48
N ASP A 1092 26.01 -18.80 -51.66
CA ASP A 1092 25.20 -19.43 -52.73
C ASP A 1092 26.10 -20.21 -53.69
N ARG A 1093 27.19 -19.57 -54.16
CA ARG A 1093 28.10 -20.15 -55.14
C ARG A 1093 29.51 -19.61 -54.95
N ALA A 1094 30.53 -20.48 -54.98
CA ALA A 1094 31.93 -20.06 -54.94
C ALA A 1094 32.86 -20.99 -55.74
N GLU A 1095 32.51 -21.19 -57.01
CA GLU A 1095 33.32 -21.96 -57.98
C GLU A 1095 34.18 -21.04 -58.88
N SER A 1096 35.35 -21.55 -59.26
CA SER A 1096 36.29 -20.90 -60.17
C SER A 1096 36.88 -21.89 -61.17
N LEU A 1097 37.06 -21.47 -62.42
CA LEU A 1097 37.69 -22.25 -63.49
C LEU A 1097 38.66 -21.36 -64.26
N HIS A 1098 39.93 -21.75 -64.28
CA HIS A 1098 41.02 -21.02 -64.90
C HIS A 1098 41.63 -21.84 -66.04
N GLY A 1099 41.74 -21.21 -67.21
CA GLY A 1099 42.49 -21.72 -68.36
C GLY A 1099 43.82 -20.99 -68.49
N LEU A 1100 44.92 -21.68 -68.26
CA LEU A 1100 46.28 -21.16 -68.36
C LEU A 1100 46.98 -21.74 -69.59
N GLY A 1101 47.78 -20.92 -70.27
CA GLY A 1101 48.60 -21.39 -71.38
C GLY A 1101 49.87 -20.56 -71.52
N GLY A 1102 51.00 -21.21 -71.80
CA GLY A 1102 52.28 -20.53 -71.86
C GLY A 1102 53.41 -21.33 -72.47
N LEU A 1103 54.60 -20.74 -72.38
CA LEU A 1103 55.86 -21.32 -72.82
C LEU A 1103 56.82 -21.41 -71.63
N ARG A 1104 57.64 -22.46 -71.59
CA ARG A 1104 58.76 -22.61 -70.66
C ARG A 1104 60.03 -22.87 -71.46
N LEU A 1105 61.06 -22.07 -71.25
CA LEU A 1105 62.36 -22.24 -71.88
C LEU A 1105 63.35 -22.73 -70.82
N GLU A 1106 63.91 -23.92 -71.03
CA GLU A 1106 64.75 -24.63 -70.07
C GLU A 1106 66.19 -24.73 -70.58
N LYS A 1107 67.15 -24.53 -69.68
CA LYS A 1107 68.60 -24.69 -69.89
C LYS A 1107 69.13 -25.74 -68.93
N LEU A 1108 69.73 -26.82 -69.43
CA LEU A 1108 70.33 -27.88 -68.61
C LEU A 1108 71.86 -27.81 -68.63
N ALA A 1109 72.49 -27.92 -67.47
CA ALA A 1109 73.93 -28.10 -67.31
C ALA A 1109 74.21 -29.33 -66.44
N SER A 1110 75.10 -30.21 -66.92
CA SER A 1110 75.42 -31.49 -66.27
C SER A 1110 76.93 -31.63 -66.10
N TRP A 1111 77.39 -32.01 -64.90
CA TRP A 1111 78.82 -32.19 -64.60
C TRP A 1111 79.05 -33.32 -63.57
N ARG A 1112 80.32 -33.71 -63.37
CA ARG A 1112 80.74 -34.55 -62.24
C ARG A 1112 81.62 -33.75 -61.30
N ASP A 1113 81.53 -33.99 -60.00
CA ASP A 1113 82.49 -33.44 -59.04
C ASP A 1113 83.79 -34.26 -58.98
N ALA A 1114 84.75 -33.78 -58.17
CA ALA A 1114 86.04 -34.45 -57.97
C ALA A 1114 85.92 -35.88 -57.39
N GLY A 1115 84.79 -36.22 -56.78
CA GLY A 1115 84.47 -37.56 -56.26
C GLY A 1115 83.75 -38.46 -57.28
N GLY A 1116 83.52 -37.98 -58.51
CA GLY A 1116 82.85 -38.71 -59.57
C GLY A 1116 81.31 -38.71 -59.47
N GLN A 1117 80.72 -37.98 -58.51
CA GLN A 1117 79.26 -37.88 -58.37
C GLN A 1117 78.68 -36.99 -59.46
N ALA A 1118 77.52 -37.38 -60.04
CA ALA A 1118 76.84 -36.62 -61.08
C ALA A 1118 75.96 -35.50 -60.50
N HIS A 1119 75.98 -34.35 -61.17
CA HIS A 1119 75.27 -33.13 -60.81
C HIS A 1119 74.53 -32.58 -62.04
N ASN A 1120 73.26 -32.20 -61.85
CA ASN A 1120 72.44 -31.56 -62.88
C ASN A 1120 71.85 -30.26 -62.35
N LEU A 1121 72.01 -29.16 -63.10
CA LEU A 1121 71.35 -27.88 -62.87
C LEU A 1121 70.47 -27.55 -64.07
N LEU A 1122 69.17 -27.49 -63.88
CA LEU A 1122 68.23 -26.99 -64.86
C LEU A 1122 67.71 -25.63 -64.39
N ILE A 1123 67.84 -24.60 -65.23
CA ILE A 1123 67.25 -23.27 -65.00
C ILE A 1123 66.24 -23.02 -66.12
N TYR A 1124 65.08 -22.49 -65.78
CA TYR A 1124 64.04 -22.18 -66.74
C TYR A 1124 63.35 -20.84 -66.49
N GLY A 1125 62.86 -20.23 -67.57
CA GLY A 1125 61.94 -19.09 -67.54
C GLY A 1125 60.57 -19.49 -68.09
N THR A 1126 59.50 -18.97 -67.52
CA THR A 1126 58.12 -19.14 -67.98
C THR A 1126 57.49 -17.81 -68.38
N ALA A 1127 56.62 -17.86 -69.38
CA ALA A 1127 55.71 -16.78 -69.72
C ALA A 1127 54.35 -17.36 -70.14
N GLY A 1128 53.24 -16.84 -69.62
CA GLY A 1128 51.91 -17.38 -69.90
C GLY A 1128 50.78 -16.38 -69.71
N LEU A 1129 49.58 -16.81 -70.11
CA LEU A 1129 48.32 -16.12 -69.90
C LEU A 1129 47.39 -17.03 -69.09
N ASP A 1130 46.67 -16.45 -68.14
CA ASP A 1130 45.62 -17.10 -67.35
C ASP A 1130 44.28 -16.39 -67.60
N TYR A 1131 43.24 -17.15 -67.91
CA TYR A 1131 41.89 -16.66 -68.14
C TYR A 1131 40.87 -17.33 -67.21
N ALA A 1132 40.18 -16.52 -66.39
CA ALA A 1132 39.06 -16.95 -65.56
C ALA A 1132 37.76 -17.05 -66.39
N ILE A 1133 37.18 -18.25 -66.45
CA ILE A 1133 36.05 -18.60 -67.31
C ILE A 1133 34.71 -18.31 -66.62
N LEU A 1134 34.57 -18.66 -65.34
CA LEU A 1134 33.32 -18.56 -64.56
C LEU A 1134 33.06 -17.15 -64.00
N ASP A 1135 31.88 -16.97 -63.41
CA ASP A 1135 31.31 -15.69 -62.99
C ASP A 1135 31.56 -15.32 -61.51
N GLY A 1136 32.57 -15.94 -60.89
CA GLY A 1136 33.00 -15.67 -59.52
C GLY A 1136 31.98 -16.06 -58.45
N THR A 1137 32.17 -15.54 -57.24
CA THR A 1137 31.43 -15.96 -56.06
C THR A 1137 30.17 -15.12 -55.84
N ARG A 1138 29.16 -15.70 -55.16
CA ARG A 1138 27.89 -15.07 -54.79
C ARG A 1138 27.47 -15.51 -53.40
N LEU A 1139 26.94 -14.57 -52.63
CA LEU A 1139 26.34 -14.83 -51.32
C LEU A 1139 25.11 -13.94 -51.08
N ASP A 1140 24.33 -14.28 -50.06
CA ASP A 1140 23.14 -13.60 -49.57
C ASP A 1140 23.38 -13.10 -48.14
N ILE A 1141 23.13 -11.81 -47.89
CA ILE A 1141 23.13 -11.21 -46.55
C ILE A 1141 21.76 -10.61 -46.30
N GLY A 1142 20.97 -11.24 -45.42
CA GLY A 1142 19.64 -10.74 -45.05
C GLY A 1142 18.69 -10.50 -46.24
N GLY A 1143 18.80 -11.30 -47.31
CA GLY A 1143 18.02 -11.16 -48.54
C GLY A 1143 18.68 -10.32 -49.64
N THR A 1144 19.86 -9.74 -49.38
CA THR A 1144 20.64 -8.97 -50.36
C THR A 1144 21.74 -9.83 -50.98
N PHE A 1145 21.67 -10.05 -52.30
CA PHE A 1145 22.67 -10.81 -53.02
C PHE A 1145 23.89 -9.96 -53.40
N LEU A 1146 25.08 -10.41 -52.99
CA LEU A 1146 26.37 -9.80 -53.28
C LEU A 1146 27.25 -10.75 -54.10
N THR A 1147 28.12 -10.22 -54.96
CA THR A 1147 29.00 -11.01 -55.84
C THR A 1147 30.42 -10.48 -55.87
N GLN A 1148 31.41 -11.38 -55.86
CA GLN A 1148 32.84 -11.08 -56.04
C GLN A 1148 33.32 -11.58 -57.40
N ARG A 1149 33.88 -10.69 -58.23
CA ARG A 1149 34.35 -11.01 -59.59
C ARG A 1149 35.69 -10.35 -59.90
N ASN A 1150 36.76 -11.14 -59.88
CA ASN A 1150 38.11 -10.67 -60.22
C ASN A 1150 38.28 -10.32 -61.71
N GLN A 1151 39.44 -9.76 -62.05
CA GLN A 1151 39.85 -9.55 -63.44
C GLN A 1151 39.98 -10.91 -64.16
N ARG A 1152 39.53 -11.00 -65.41
CA ARG A 1152 39.49 -12.28 -66.14
C ARG A 1152 40.83 -12.69 -66.72
N LEU A 1153 41.60 -11.77 -67.29
CA LEU A 1153 42.84 -12.10 -68.01
C LEU A 1153 44.06 -11.62 -67.22
N TRP A 1154 45.01 -12.51 -67.01
CA TRP A 1154 46.26 -12.27 -66.30
C TRP A 1154 47.46 -12.71 -67.15
N GLY A 1155 48.55 -11.96 -67.08
CA GLY A 1155 49.85 -12.35 -67.61
C GLY A 1155 50.73 -12.88 -66.49
N ASP A 1156 51.46 -13.96 -66.76
CA ASP A 1156 52.33 -14.64 -65.81
C ASP A 1156 53.76 -14.70 -66.36
N ILE A 1157 54.74 -14.35 -65.54
CA ILE A 1157 56.17 -14.58 -65.81
C ILE A 1157 56.82 -15.24 -64.61
N GLY A 1158 57.76 -16.15 -64.85
CA GLY A 1158 58.45 -16.86 -63.78
C GLY A 1158 59.86 -17.27 -64.14
N ILE A 1159 60.66 -17.52 -63.11
CA ILE A 1159 61.98 -18.12 -63.20
C ILE A 1159 62.12 -19.21 -62.15
N GLY A 1160 62.58 -20.37 -62.55
CA GLY A 1160 62.72 -21.51 -61.67
C GLY A 1160 63.84 -22.44 -62.11
N GLY A 1161 64.00 -23.52 -61.38
CA GLY A 1161 65.00 -24.51 -61.69
C GLY A 1161 65.11 -25.60 -60.64
N TYR A 1162 65.93 -26.59 -60.94
CA TYR A 1162 66.31 -27.61 -59.98
C TYR A 1162 67.80 -27.92 -60.05
N TYR A 1163 68.32 -28.35 -58.91
CA TYR A 1163 69.66 -28.89 -58.74
C TYR A 1163 69.56 -30.31 -58.19
N ALA A 1164 70.05 -31.28 -58.95
CA ALA A 1164 70.04 -32.70 -58.59
C ALA A 1164 71.46 -33.22 -58.36
N TRP A 1165 71.67 -33.98 -57.28
CA TRP A 1165 72.97 -34.58 -56.93
C TRP A 1165 72.82 -35.99 -56.34
N GLY A 1166 73.88 -36.79 -56.47
CA GLY A 1166 73.96 -38.10 -55.77
C GLY A 1166 72.96 -39.16 -56.23
N ALA A 1167 72.44 -39.06 -57.45
CA ALA A 1167 71.40 -39.92 -58.05
C ALA A 1167 70.02 -39.93 -57.33
N ALA A 1168 69.92 -39.40 -56.11
CA ALA A 1168 68.71 -39.49 -55.29
C ALA A 1168 68.10 -38.12 -54.92
N TRP A 1169 68.90 -37.05 -54.78
CA TRP A 1169 68.44 -35.79 -54.20
C TRP A 1169 68.19 -34.70 -55.25
N VAL A 1170 67.11 -33.93 -55.06
CA VAL A 1170 66.75 -32.78 -55.90
C VAL A 1170 66.25 -31.62 -55.04
N LEU A 1171 66.93 -30.47 -55.13
CA LEU A 1171 66.44 -29.18 -54.65
C LEU A 1171 65.83 -28.42 -55.82
N TYR A 1172 64.60 -27.94 -55.69
CA TYR A 1172 63.90 -27.22 -56.76
C TYR A 1172 63.20 -25.98 -56.21
N GLY A 1173 62.97 -25.00 -57.07
CA GLY A 1173 62.24 -23.80 -56.69
C GLY A 1173 61.86 -22.95 -57.88
N GLU A 1174 60.89 -22.07 -57.66
CA GLU A 1174 60.37 -21.14 -58.66
C GLU A 1174 59.91 -19.86 -57.98
N ALA A 1175 60.20 -18.72 -58.60
CA ALA A 1175 59.63 -17.42 -58.26
C ALA A 1175 58.90 -16.86 -59.48
N GLY A 1176 57.73 -16.27 -59.26
CA GLY A 1176 56.88 -15.76 -60.33
C GLY A 1176 56.14 -14.48 -59.96
N TYR A 1177 55.77 -13.75 -61.00
CA TYR A 1177 54.97 -12.54 -60.92
C TYR A 1177 53.82 -12.63 -61.93
N SER A 1178 52.59 -12.49 -61.43
CA SER A 1178 51.38 -12.44 -62.24
C SER A 1178 50.74 -11.06 -62.11
N MET A 1179 50.23 -10.49 -63.21
CA MET A 1179 49.51 -9.21 -63.21
C MET A 1179 48.28 -9.26 -64.12
N ALA A 1180 47.22 -8.53 -63.77
CA ALA A 1180 46.02 -8.47 -64.60
C ALA A 1180 46.24 -7.65 -65.88
N LEU A 1181 45.70 -8.10 -67.01
CA LEU A 1181 45.80 -7.46 -68.32
C LEU A 1181 44.40 -6.95 -68.74
N GLY A 1182 44.18 -5.63 -68.71
CA GLY A 1182 42.88 -5.03 -69.04
C GLY A 1182 42.74 -3.54 -68.67
N PRO A 1183 41.61 -2.87 -68.94
CA PRO A 1183 41.47 -1.41 -68.78
C PRO A 1183 41.55 -0.88 -67.33
N ARG A 1184 41.55 -1.75 -66.31
CA ARG A 1184 41.86 -1.44 -64.90
C ARG A 1184 43.20 -2.06 -64.45
N SER A 1185 44.18 -2.17 -65.34
CA SER A 1185 45.48 -2.86 -65.13
C SER A 1185 46.55 -2.04 -64.41
N GLY A 1186 46.17 -1.15 -63.49
CA GLY A 1186 47.16 -0.42 -62.69
C GLY A 1186 47.98 -1.35 -61.79
N SER A 1187 49.00 -0.80 -61.10
CA SER A 1187 49.88 -1.44 -60.11
C SER A 1187 49.18 -2.19 -58.95
N GLU A 1188 47.85 -2.26 -58.96
CA GLU A 1188 46.97 -2.68 -57.87
C GLU A 1188 46.48 -4.14 -58.01
N ASN A 1189 46.57 -4.76 -59.19
CA ASN A 1189 46.25 -6.19 -59.41
C ASN A 1189 47.51 -7.01 -59.73
N HIS A 1190 48.08 -7.68 -58.73
CA HIS A 1190 49.29 -8.47 -58.91
C HIS A 1190 49.44 -9.60 -57.89
N VAL A 1191 50.17 -10.66 -58.27
CA VAL A 1191 50.53 -11.79 -57.41
C VAL A 1191 52.03 -12.01 -57.51
N LEU A 1192 52.72 -11.97 -56.37
CA LEU A 1192 54.10 -12.40 -56.23
C LEU A 1192 54.09 -13.77 -55.56
N LYS A 1193 54.68 -14.78 -56.19
CA LYS A 1193 54.66 -16.17 -55.71
C LYS A 1193 56.06 -16.76 -55.69
N ALA A 1194 56.36 -17.56 -54.67
CA ALA A 1194 57.62 -18.30 -54.60
C ALA A 1194 57.42 -19.66 -53.95
N THR A 1195 58.08 -20.68 -54.46
CA THR A 1195 58.10 -22.05 -53.91
C THR A 1195 59.51 -22.59 -53.88
N ALA A 1196 59.83 -23.37 -52.85
CA ALA A 1196 61.06 -24.13 -52.76
C ALA A 1196 60.76 -25.52 -52.19
N GLY A 1197 61.38 -26.55 -52.73
CA GLY A 1197 61.16 -27.92 -52.32
C GLY A 1197 62.39 -28.80 -52.46
N LEU A 1198 62.37 -29.88 -51.70
CA LEU A 1198 63.41 -30.91 -51.66
C LEU A 1198 62.74 -32.25 -51.94
N ARG A 1199 63.41 -33.09 -52.73
CA ARG A 1199 62.96 -34.44 -53.06
C ARG A 1199 64.09 -35.44 -52.90
N HIS A 1200 63.73 -36.63 -52.44
CA HIS A 1200 64.58 -37.81 -52.39
C HIS A 1200 63.94 -38.95 -53.18
N THR A 1201 64.69 -39.56 -54.10
CA THR A 1201 64.25 -40.67 -54.98
C THR A 1201 65.08 -41.91 -54.69
N TRP A 1202 64.45 -43.09 -54.70
CA TRP A 1202 64.98 -44.38 -54.23
C TRP A 1202 65.05 -45.37 -55.39
#